data_AF-A0A6I5NMK2-F1
#
_entry.id   AF-A0A6I5NMK2-F1
#
_cell.length_a   1.000
_cell.length_b   1.000
_cell.length_c   1.000
_cell.angle_alpha   90.00
_cell.angle_beta   90.00
_cell.angle_gamma   90.00
#
_symmetry.space_group_name_H-M   'P 1'
#
loop_
_entity.id
_entity.type
_entity.pdbx_description
1 polymer ?
#
loop_
_entity_poly.entity_id
_entity_poly.type
_entity_poly.pdbx_seq_one_letter_code
_entity_poly.pdbx_strand_id
1 'polypeptide(L)'
;MINNTLFRPSAIRENRKKFNPEGFDLAAVVRAKKAQEEVAKARAQVVESVTLKGQLSVVESLQVAPAGDAHRNALVDAQLVELTANASPTEADVVINAAYKQVFGNAYLMESEKLLGAESQLRSGEISVLEFIRQLAQSERYRTLFFESCTNLRTVELNFKHLLGRAPENQAEISEHIQILVSGGLSAEIDSYLNSDEYFQTFGTNIVPYYRGYQTQTGKSVAGFTHSFQLLRGVSTSDKAMVGSPQPQLQKSLLSNQPTSIQALSSVPDSLLTLSPLPTPEAPPERYVSNDLSCVPGYKSSKFLATPLSPNDWLRQYKAREASATFPIARKSQPVKLASGASEEEVNLVIQAAYKQVFGNAYILESQRLSTAESNLINRKITVKGFVRELAQSELYRSRFLETCSNVRAVELNFKHLLGRAPDDFQEVARHIDIILEKGFEAEIDSYFTSEEYRQNFGEETVPYYISYSSQIGKNVAGYNRIQKLNKDVCNSDLSVAEFNRKPQIQKDLLTKLEVQQAPVFNPKGFNLARALGLGKYGEECRLPSITKPHTNAFADNVPIVLVDNTSLEQLDVIIAAAYKQVFGNAHLMESERCADAESKLRDGQITVLDFVRQLAKSDRYRTLFFERVSNLRFIELNFKHLLGRSPETSAEISEHIQILAAGGFEAEIDAYLDSDEYFKTFGTATVPYYRGYQTQVGKKISGFLNSFQLLRGASSSDKSISSDVYKQLDGALLGDFYNPITELSKAPEA
;
A
#
# COMPACT_ATOMS: atom_id res chain seq x y z
N MET A 1 47.44 78.34 -7.95
CA MET A 1 47.72 76.92 -7.63
C MET A 1 46.50 76.38 -6.90
N ILE A 2 45.81 75.30 -7.23
CA ILE A 2 45.80 74.29 -8.31
C ILE A 2 44.31 73.87 -8.38
N ASN A 3 43.78 73.69 -9.59
CA ASN A 3 42.39 73.32 -9.84
C ASN A 3 42.15 71.83 -9.60
N ASN A 4 41.15 71.49 -8.78
CA ASN A 4 40.61 70.14 -8.60
C ASN A 4 39.54 69.86 -9.67
N THR A 5 39.99 69.42 -10.85
CA THR A 5 39.17 68.73 -11.85
C THR A 5 39.77 67.35 -12.03
N LEU A 6 39.01 66.30 -11.69
CA LEU A 6 39.16 64.86 -11.98
C LEU A 6 38.43 64.18 -10.81
N PHE A 7 37.13 63.89 -10.90
CA PHE A 7 36.63 62.63 -11.42
C PHE A 7 35.18 62.82 -11.91
N ARG A 8 34.96 62.59 -13.21
CA ARG A 8 33.61 62.57 -13.81
C ARG A 8 32.89 61.25 -13.46
N PRO A 9 31.54 61.24 -13.32
CA PRO A 9 30.75 60.05 -12.96
C PRO A 9 30.51 59.06 -14.13
N SER A 10 31.27 59.17 -15.22
CA SER A 10 31.01 58.41 -16.46
C SER A 10 31.59 56.99 -16.45
N ALA A 11 32.60 56.69 -15.63
CA ALA A 11 33.24 55.37 -15.60
C ALA A 11 32.52 54.32 -14.71
N ILE A 12 31.55 54.72 -13.89
CA ILE A 12 30.80 53.80 -13.00
C ILE A 12 29.57 53.21 -13.72
N ARG A 13 29.08 53.84 -14.79
CA ARG A 13 27.90 53.38 -15.54
C ARG A 13 28.18 52.26 -16.53
N GLU A 14 29.38 52.19 -17.12
CA GLU A 14 29.70 51.16 -18.12
C GLU A 14 29.93 49.77 -17.51
N ASN A 15 30.41 49.70 -16.26
CA ASN A 15 30.63 48.43 -15.56
C ASN A 15 29.37 47.83 -14.92
N ARG A 16 28.26 48.58 -14.79
CA ARG A 16 26.98 48.04 -14.30
C ARG A 16 26.16 47.29 -15.36
N LYS A 17 26.41 47.52 -16.66
CA LYS A 17 25.65 46.88 -17.75
C LYS A 17 26.16 45.49 -18.16
N LYS A 18 27.33 45.05 -17.67
CA LYS A 18 27.88 43.72 -17.98
C LYS A 18 27.49 42.63 -16.96
N PHE A 19 26.81 42.99 -15.87
CA PHE A 19 26.54 42.08 -14.75
C PHE A 19 25.06 41.79 -14.42
N ASN A 20 24.11 42.23 -15.25
CA ASN A 20 22.69 41.87 -15.11
C ASN A 20 21.97 41.92 -16.46
N PRO A 21 21.63 40.78 -17.09
CA PRO A 21 20.81 40.78 -18.29
C PRO A 21 19.30 40.86 -18.01
N GLU A 22 18.84 40.66 -16.77
CA GLU A 22 17.42 40.83 -16.42
C GLU A 22 17.23 41.95 -15.38
N GLY A 23 16.54 43.01 -15.81
CA GLY A 23 16.35 44.23 -15.07
C GLY A 23 15.46 44.04 -13.85
N PHE A 24 16.04 44.24 -12.66
CA PHE A 24 15.29 44.34 -11.41
C PHE A 24 14.54 45.69 -11.39
N ASP A 25 13.25 45.66 -11.73
CA ASP A 25 12.44 46.87 -11.88
C ASP A 25 12.00 47.39 -10.51
N LEU A 26 12.86 48.19 -9.88
CA LEU A 26 12.67 48.72 -8.51
C LEU A 26 11.34 49.47 -8.35
N ALA A 27 10.85 50.06 -9.45
CA ALA A 27 9.56 50.74 -9.50
C ALA A 27 8.37 49.78 -9.31
N ALA A 28 8.46 48.53 -9.79
CA ALA A 28 7.41 47.53 -9.61
C ALA A 28 7.33 47.07 -8.15
N VAL A 29 8.48 46.89 -7.48
CA VAL A 29 8.54 46.49 -6.06
C VAL A 29 8.01 47.60 -5.14
N VAL A 30 8.32 48.86 -5.44
CA VAL A 30 7.79 50.00 -4.66
C VAL A 30 6.29 50.19 -4.88
N ARG A 31 5.78 49.96 -6.11
CA ARG A 31 4.33 49.94 -6.37
C ARG A 31 3.64 48.78 -5.67
N ALA A 32 4.25 47.60 -5.64
CA ALA A 32 3.73 46.43 -4.92
C ALA A 32 3.69 46.68 -3.40
N LYS A 33 4.73 47.31 -2.83
CA LYS A 33 4.74 47.71 -1.41
C LYS A 33 3.67 48.75 -1.08
N LYS A 34 3.52 49.78 -1.91
CA LYS A 34 2.45 50.79 -1.73
C LYS A 34 1.05 50.18 -1.86
N ALA A 35 0.85 49.25 -2.80
CA ALA A 35 -0.42 48.53 -2.93
C ALA A 35 -0.70 47.65 -1.71
N GLN A 36 0.31 47.01 -1.13
CA GLN A 36 0.18 46.23 0.10
C GLN A 36 -0.12 47.11 1.32
N GLU A 37 0.47 48.30 1.43
CA GLU A 37 0.17 49.27 2.49
C GLU A 37 -1.24 49.86 2.37
N GLU A 38 -1.74 50.11 1.15
CA GLU A 38 -3.11 50.57 0.94
C GLU A 38 -4.15 49.47 1.22
N VAL A 39 -3.86 48.22 0.87
CA VAL A 39 -4.72 47.07 1.23
C VAL A 39 -4.70 46.81 2.74
N ALA A 40 -3.58 47.05 3.42
CA ALA A 40 -3.48 46.97 4.88
C ALA A 40 -4.28 48.10 5.58
N LYS A 41 -4.23 49.33 5.06
CA LYS A 41 -5.06 50.44 5.54
C LYS A 41 -6.56 50.21 5.29
N ALA A 42 -6.92 49.65 4.13
CA ALA A 42 -8.31 49.30 3.82
C ALA A 42 -8.83 48.18 4.73
N ARG A 43 -8.00 47.18 5.07
CA ARG A 43 -8.35 46.15 6.07
C ARG A 43 -8.49 46.71 7.49
N ALA A 44 -7.65 47.67 7.88
CA ALA A 44 -7.75 48.32 9.20
C ALA A 44 -9.04 49.16 9.33
N GLN A 45 -9.43 49.89 8.29
CA GLN A 45 -10.69 50.67 8.27
C GLN A 45 -11.94 49.79 8.26
N VAL A 46 -11.90 48.61 7.62
CA VAL A 46 -13.00 47.63 7.69
C VAL A 46 -13.16 47.07 9.10
N VAL A 47 -12.05 46.81 9.82
CA VAL A 47 -12.07 46.33 11.21
C VAL A 47 -12.61 47.41 12.18
N GLU A 48 -12.29 48.68 11.95
CA GLU A 48 -12.78 49.82 12.76
C GLU A 48 -14.27 50.13 12.52
N SER A 49 -14.80 49.81 11.34
CA SER A 49 -16.23 49.96 11.02
C SER A 49 -17.12 48.86 11.60
N VAL A 50 -16.53 47.71 11.98
CA VAL A 50 -17.22 46.55 12.57
C VAL A 50 -17.39 46.72 14.09
N THR A 51 -16.48 47.43 14.76
CA THR A 51 -16.53 47.65 16.22
C THR A 51 -17.58 48.68 16.67
N LEU A 52 -18.06 49.58 15.79
CA LEU A 52 -18.99 50.66 16.16
C LEU A 52 -20.49 50.34 15.99
N LYS A 53 -20.86 49.15 15.52
CA LYS A 53 -22.28 48.71 15.41
C LYS A 53 -22.70 47.62 16.39
N GLY A 54 -21.84 47.25 17.34
CA GLY A 54 -22.08 46.18 18.33
C GLY A 54 -22.50 46.68 19.71
N GLN A 55 -23.40 47.66 19.81
CA GLN A 55 -24.13 47.94 21.05
C GLN A 55 -25.62 47.78 20.78
N LEU A 56 -26.11 46.54 20.76
CA LEU A 56 -27.42 46.08 21.25
C LEU A 56 -27.69 44.65 20.75
N SER A 57 -28.42 43.90 21.58
CA SER A 57 -28.99 42.56 21.35
C SER A 57 -28.04 41.35 21.39
N VAL A 58 -28.12 40.69 22.55
CA VAL A 58 -28.09 39.24 22.76
C VAL A 58 -28.62 38.46 21.54
N VAL A 59 -27.73 37.86 20.75
CA VAL A 59 -27.87 36.51 20.18
C VAL A 59 -26.46 35.98 19.94
N GLU A 60 -26.09 34.92 20.65
CA GLU A 60 -24.80 34.26 20.62
C GLU A 60 -24.68 33.44 19.32
N SER A 61 -23.87 33.88 18.36
CA SER A 61 -23.55 33.15 17.14
C SER A 61 -22.15 32.53 17.25
N LEU A 62 -22.08 31.31 17.78
CA LEU A 62 -20.92 30.42 17.71
C LEU A 62 -20.68 30.02 16.25
N GLN A 63 -19.61 30.53 15.63
CA GLN A 63 -19.09 29.98 14.37
C GLN A 63 -18.20 28.77 14.71
N VAL A 64 -18.66 27.56 14.36
CA VAL A 64 -17.99 26.29 14.65
C VAL A 64 -17.05 25.91 13.51
N ALA A 65 -15.77 25.71 13.84
CA ALA A 65 -14.70 25.27 12.94
C ALA A 65 -14.72 23.73 12.72
N PRO A 66 -14.19 23.21 11.59
CA PRO A 66 -14.22 21.77 11.27
C PRO A 66 -13.49 20.90 12.31
N ALA A 67 -13.83 19.62 12.42
CA ALA A 67 -13.40 18.71 13.49
C ALA A 67 -11.86 18.60 13.70
N GLY A 68 -11.05 18.88 12.68
CA GLY A 68 -9.58 18.96 12.80
C GLY A 68 -9.09 20.19 13.56
N ASP A 69 -9.82 21.31 13.49
CA ASP A 69 -9.50 22.55 14.19
C ASP A 69 -9.85 22.49 15.68
N ALA A 70 -10.80 21.63 16.10
CA ALA A 70 -11.16 21.47 17.51
C ALA A 70 -10.00 20.90 18.35
N HIS A 71 -9.28 19.90 17.84
CA HIS A 71 -8.04 19.39 18.45
C HIS A 71 -6.96 20.46 18.55
N ARG A 72 -6.81 21.23 17.48
CA ARG A 72 -5.80 22.29 17.38
C ARG A 72 -6.10 23.37 18.41
N ASN A 73 -7.33 23.88 18.47
CA ASN A 73 -7.73 24.95 19.37
C ASN A 73 -7.62 24.56 20.84
N ALA A 74 -8.02 23.34 21.21
CA ALA A 74 -7.85 22.84 22.59
C ALA A 74 -6.38 22.82 23.05
N LEU A 75 -5.44 22.65 22.12
CA LEU A 75 -4.01 22.58 22.40
C LEU A 75 -3.29 23.93 22.23
N VAL A 76 -3.79 24.78 21.33
CA VAL A 76 -3.32 26.18 21.15
C VAL A 76 -3.51 26.98 22.44
N ASP A 77 -4.56 26.68 23.22
CA ASP A 77 -4.85 27.32 24.50
C ASP A 77 -3.93 26.85 25.66
N ALA A 78 -3.00 25.91 25.42
CA ALA A 78 -1.96 25.56 26.38
C ALA A 78 -0.93 26.70 26.46
N GLN A 79 -1.16 27.62 27.38
CA GLN A 79 -0.39 28.85 27.58
C GLN A 79 1.09 28.57 27.85
N LEU A 80 1.95 29.34 27.19
CA LEU A 80 3.39 29.39 27.43
C LEU A 80 3.66 29.85 28.88
N VAL A 81 4.45 29.09 29.63
CA VAL A 81 4.78 29.41 31.03
C VAL A 81 6.28 29.65 31.12
N GLU A 82 6.65 30.89 31.42
CA GLU A 82 8.03 31.35 31.58
C GLU A 82 8.28 31.80 33.02
N LEU A 83 9.46 31.45 33.56
CA LEU A 83 9.90 31.97 34.85
C LEU A 83 10.66 33.28 34.64
N THR A 84 10.08 34.38 35.11
CA THR A 84 10.73 35.70 35.05
C THR A 84 11.70 35.89 36.22
N ALA A 85 12.75 36.71 36.06
CA ALA A 85 13.82 36.87 37.05
C ALA A 85 13.36 37.43 38.42
N ASN A 86 12.16 38.02 38.51
CA ASN A 86 11.56 38.56 39.74
C ASN A 86 10.26 37.84 40.11
N ALA A 87 10.16 36.53 39.83
CA ALA A 87 8.94 35.76 40.03
C ALA A 87 8.50 35.73 41.50
N SER A 88 7.19 35.92 41.73
CA SER A 88 6.57 35.69 43.03
C SER A 88 6.57 34.18 43.37
N PRO A 89 6.55 33.77 44.66
CA PRO A 89 6.51 32.34 45.00
C PRO A 89 5.26 31.64 44.43
N THR A 90 4.16 32.38 44.26
CA THR A 90 2.94 31.89 43.61
C THR A 90 3.11 31.65 42.10
N GLU A 91 3.90 32.47 41.40
CA GLU A 91 4.24 32.23 40.00
C GLU A 91 5.17 31.02 39.84
N ALA A 92 6.14 30.88 40.75
CA ALA A 92 7.02 29.71 40.79
C ALA A 92 6.20 28.41 40.97
N ASP A 93 5.16 28.42 41.81
CA ASP A 93 4.27 27.27 41.98
C ASP A 93 3.49 26.92 40.70
N VAL A 94 3.10 27.91 39.89
CA VAL A 94 2.47 27.68 38.58
C VAL A 94 3.46 27.03 37.62
N VAL A 95 4.72 27.50 37.58
CA VAL A 95 5.81 26.92 36.78
C VAL A 95 6.07 25.47 37.20
N ILE A 96 6.15 25.20 38.50
CA ILE A 96 6.35 23.86 39.06
C ILE A 96 5.23 22.93 38.61
N ASN A 97 3.97 23.35 38.78
CA ASN A 97 2.82 22.53 38.38
C ASN A 97 2.77 22.29 36.87
N ALA A 98 3.12 23.29 36.06
CA ALA A 98 3.22 23.13 34.60
C ALA A 98 4.33 22.15 34.21
N ALA A 99 5.50 22.23 34.86
CA ALA A 99 6.63 21.32 34.62
C ALA A 99 6.28 19.87 34.99
N TYR A 100 5.64 19.63 36.14
CA TYR A 100 5.16 18.29 36.48
C TYR A 100 4.14 17.76 35.47
N LYS A 101 3.18 18.61 35.05
CA LYS A 101 2.15 18.21 34.08
C LYS A 101 2.77 17.80 32.74
N GLN A 102 3.78 18.53 32.28
CA GLN A 102 4.49 18.25 31.04
C GLN A 102 5.36 16.98 31.14
N VAL A 103 6.28 16.94 32.10
CA VAL A 103 7.28 15.86 32.22
C VAL A 103 6.59 14.53 32.50
N PHE A 104 5.56 14.51 33.35
CA PHE A 104 4.83 13.28 33.67
C PHE A 104 3.60 13.02 32.80
N GLY A 105 3.39 13.79 31.72
CA GLY A 105 2.34 13.50 30.74
C GLY A 105 0.93 13.50 31.31
N ASN A 106 0.61 14.48 32.15
CA ASN A 106 -0.66 14.61 32.87
C ASN A 106 -1.00 13.40 33.79
N ALA A 107 0.02 12.70 34.30
CA ALA A 107 -0.18 11.69 35.33
C ALA A 107 -0.45 12.35 36.69
N TYR A 108 -1.41 11.81 37.45
CA TYR A 108 -1.66 12.23 38.83
C TYR A 108 -0.49 11.77 39.73
N LEU A 109 0.15 12.74 40.39
CA LEU A 109 1.22 12.52 41.36
C LEU A 109 0.70 12.78 42.78
N MET A 110 1.09 11.91 43.71
CA MET A 110 0.85 12.12 45.15
C MET A 110 1.87 13.12 45.71
N GLU A 111 1.55 13.78 46.82
CA GLU A 111 2.48 14.74 47.46
C GLU A 111 3.82 14.10 47.86
N SER A 112 3.81 12.82 48.26
CA SER A 112 5.03 12.07 48.60
C SER A 112 5.89 11.70 47.38
N GLU A 113 5.34 11.79 46.17
CA GLU A 113 6.04 11.47 44.92
C GLU A 113 6.71 12.70 44.30
N LYS A 114 6.46 13.90 44.86
CA LYS A 114 7.04 15.17 44.41
C LYS A 114 8.45 15.38 44.96
N LEU A 115 9.30 15.99 44.15
CA LEU A 115 10.69 16.32 44.51
C LEU A 115 10.75 17.67 45.24
N LEU A 116 10.42 17.67 46.53
CA LEU A 116 10.38 18.87 47.38
C LEU A 116 11.72 19.65 47.41
N GLY A 117 12.84 18.93 47.32
CA GLY A 117 14.17 19.55 47.27
C GLY A 117 14.37 20.40 46.00
N ALA A 118 14.01 19.84 44.85
CA ALA A 118 14.09 20.52 43.56
C ALA A 118 13.12 21.72 43.49
N GLU A 119 11.91 21.57 44.05
CA GLU A 119 10.94 22.68 44.15
C GLU A 119 11.47 23.84 44.99
N SER A 120 12.12 23.55 46.11
CA SER A 120 12.69 24.57 46.99
C SER A 120 13.86 25.30 46.32
N GLN A 121 14.72 24.58 45.60
CA GLN A 121 15.81 25.17 44.81
C GLN A 121 15.30 26.06 43.67
N LEU A 122 14.19 25.69 43.02
CA LEU A 122 13.59 26.52 41.99
C LEU A 122 12.94 27.79 42.59
N ARG A 123 12.29 27.68 43.76
CA ARG A 123 11.74 28.82 44.49
C ARG A 123 12.81 29.79 44.98
N SER A 124 14.00 29.29 45.36
CA SER A 124 15.14 30.13 45.74
C SER A 124 15.89 30.71 44.52
N GLY A 125 15.60 30.21 43.31
CA GLY A 125 16.29 30.62 42.09
C GLY A 125 17.71 30.07 41.96
N GLU A 126 18.08 29.06 42.76
CA GLU A 126 19.40 28.39 42.70
C GLU A 126 19.56 27.56 41.42
N ILE A 127 18.45 27.01 40.92
CA ILE A 127 18.40 26.22 39.69
C ILE A 127 17.52 26.91 38.65
N SER A 128 17.85 26.70 37.37
CA SER A 128 17.02 27.12 36.25
C SER A 128 15.86 26.15 36.02
N VAL A 129 14.86 26.56 35.24
CA VAL A 129 13.74 25.68 34.85
C VAL A 129 14.26 24.45 34.08
N LEU A 130 15.27 24.63 33.23
CA LEU A 130 15.95 23.53 32.53
C LEU A 130 16.55 22.52 33.51
N GLU A 131 17.31 22.99 34.50
CA GLU A 131 17.94 22.11 35.49
C GLU A 131 16.90 21.43 36.39
N PHE A 132 15.80 22.12 36.71
CA PHE A 132 14.66 21.52 37.39
C PHE A 132 14.05 20.38 36.56
N ILE A 133 13.84 20.57 35.25
CA ILE A 133 13.33 19.52 34.36
C ILE A 133 14.31 18.35 34.25
N ARG A 134 15.62 18.63 34.23
CA ARG A 134 16.66 17.60 34.28
C ARG A 134 16.52 16.73 35.52
N GLN A 135 16.38 17.34 36.70
CA GLN A 135 16.17 16.62 37.96
C GLN A 135 14.85 15.81 37.97
N LEU A 136 13.76 16.36 37.40
CA LEU A 136 12.49 15.64 37.28
C LEU A 136 12.61 14.41 36.38
N ALA A 137 13.23 14.54 35.21
CA ALA A 137 13.38 13.45 34.25
C ALA A 137 14.35 12.36 34.76
N GLN A 138 15.39 12.74 35.52
CA GLN A 138 16.33 11.79 36.11
C GLN A 138 15.80 11.12 37.40
N SER A 139 14.63 11.51 37.89
CA SER A 139 14.06 10.97 39.12
C SER A 139 13.70 9.48 39.02
N GLU A 140 13.75 8.78 40.16
CA GLU A 140 13.31 7.39 40.27
C GLU A 140 11.84 7.21 39.85
N ARG A 141 11.00 8.23 40.11
CA ARG A 141 9.59 8.20 39.72
C ARG A 141 9.42 8.22 38.21
N TYR A 142 10.17 9.07 37.51
CA TYR A 142 10.14 9.09 36.05
C TYR A 142 10.62 7.76 35.46
N ARG A 143 11.72 7.22 36.02
CA ARG A 143 12.29 5.93 35.64
C ARG A 143 11.29 4.78 35.78
N THR A 144 10.63 4.63 36.93
CA THR A 144 9.65 3.56 37.17
C THR A 144 8.44 3.66 36.22
N LEU A 145 8.00 4.87 35.89
CA LEU A 145 6.82 5.08 35.05
C LEU A 145 7.09 4.90 33.56
N PHE A 146 8.22 5.37 33.03
CA PHE A 146 8.45 5.47 31.58
C PHE A 146 9.63 4.65 31.06
N PHE A 147 10.53 4.19 31.93
CA PHE A 147 11.66 3.35 31.54
C PHE A 147 11.42 1.87 31.90
N GLU A 148 11.06 1.57 33.15
CA GLU A 148 10.92 0.18 33.60
C GLU A 148 9.63 -0.49 33.10
N SER A 149 8.58 0.28 32.87
CA SER A 149 7.28 -0.22 32.40
C SER A 149 7.17 -0.35 30.87
N CYS A 150 8.08 0.28 30.13
CA CYS A 150 7.97 0.49 28.68
C CYS A 150 9.14 -0.16 27.94
N THR A 151 8.94 -0.40 26.63
CA THR A 151 10.04 -0.79 25.74
C THR A 151 10.94 0.41 25.44
N ASN A 152 12.24 0.18 25.16
CA ASN A 152 13.19 1.25 24.83
C ASN A 152 12.67 2.20 23.72
N LEU A 153 12.03 1.66 22.68
CA LEU A 153 11.41 2.45 21.62
C LEU A 153 10.29 3.36 22.13
N ARG A 154 9.45 2.83 23.02
CA ARG A 154 8.36 3.60 23.62
C ARG A 154 8.90 4.67 24.57
N THR A 155 9.97 4.37 25.32
CA THR A 155 10.64 5.35 26.18
C THR A 155 11.19 6.52 25.36
N VAL A 156 11.87 6.24 24.24
CA VAL A 156 12.34 7.28 23.32
C VAL A 156 11.18 8.12 22.77
N GLU A 157 10.08 7.50 22.30
CA GLU A 157 8.87 8.23 21.85
C GLU A 157 8.31 9.18 22.92
N LEU A 158 8.28 8.72 24.18
CA LEU A 158 7.79 9.51 25.31
C LEU A 158 8.77 10.61 25.70
N ASN A 159 10.08 10.36 25.66
CA ASN A 159 11.10 11.38 25.93
C ASN A 159 10.99 12.56 24.93
N PHE A 160 10.82 12.26 23.64
CA PHE A 160 10.54 13.26 22.61
C PHE A 160 9.29 14.08 22.92
N LYS A 161 8.23 13.44 23.42
CA LYS A 161 6.99 14.10 23.83
C LYS A 161 7.17 14.98 25.07
N HIS A 162 7.80 14.46 26.12
CA HIS A 162 7.92 15.13 27.41
C HIS A 162 8.92 16.29 27.39
N LEU A 163 10.08 16.08 26.77
CA LEU A 163 11.20 17.03 26.80
C LEU A 163 11.20 17.99 25.61
N LEU A 164 10.91 17.51 24.40
CA LEU A 164 10.93 18.33 23.18
C LEU A 164 9.54 18.74 22.68
N GLY A 165 8.46 18.19 23.26
CA GLY A 165 7.09 18.54 22.91
C GLY A 165 6.67 18.12 21.50
N ARG A 166 7.37 17.16 20.87
CA ARG A 166 7.09 16.68 19.50
C ARG A 166 7.21 15.17 19.39
N ALA A 167 6.74 14.61 18.27
CA ALA A 167 7.11 13.25 17.88
C ALA A 167 8.50 13.21 17.20
N PRO A 168 9.18 12.05 17.21
CA PRO A 168 10.34 11.81 16.34
C PRO A 168 9.93 11.93 14.87
N GLU A 169 10.78 12.56 14.07
CA GLU A 169 10.50 12.83 12.65
C GLU A 169 10.97 11.69 11.75
N ASN A 170 12.12 11.10 12.09
CA ASN A 170 12.79 10.09 11.27
C ASN A 170 13.21 8.89 12.10
N GLN A 171 13.34 7.74 11.43
CA GLN A 171 13.91 6.53 12.02
C GLN A 171 15.36 6.72 12.49
N ALA A 172 16.12 7.62 11.86
CA ALA A 172 17.50 7.92 12.24
C ALA A 172 17.59 8.50 13.66
N GLU A 173 16.75 9.49 14.00
CA GLU A 173 16.70 10.09 15.35
C GLU A 173 16.46 9.01 16.42
N ILE A 174 15.49 8.12 16.17
CA ILE A 174 15.20 7.01 17.08
C ILE A 174 16.42 6.09 17.25
N SER A 175 17.09 5.76 16.14
CA SER A 175 18.24 4.85 16.20
C SER A 175 19.41 5.43 17.00
N GLU A 176 19.65 6.74 16.91
CA GLU A 176 20.68 7.45 17.67
C GLU A 176 20.37 7.43 19.17
N HIS A 177 19.14 7.81 19.56
CA HIS A 177 18.75 7.80 20.97
C HIS A 177 18.72 6.41 21.60
N ILE A 178 18.39 5.37 20.83
CA ILE A 178 18.52 3.98 21.30
C ILE A 178 19.98 3.63 21.59
N GLN A 179 20.91 4.03 20.72
CA GLN A 179 22.34 3.76 20.94
C GLN A 179 22.85 4.51 22.19
N ILE A 180 22.41 5.75 22.38
CA ILE A 180 22.75 6.53 23.59
C ILE A 180 22.18 5.86 24.84
N LEU A 181 20.91 5.45 24.81
CA LEU A 181 20.26 4.74 25.92
C LEU A 181 20.99 3.43 26.26
N VAL A 182 21.37 2.64 25.26
CA VAL A 182 22.08 1.37 25.45
C VAL A 182 23.50 1.59 25.99
N SER A 183 24.18 2.64 25.55
CA SER A 183 25.57 2.92 25.92
C SER A 183 25.71 3.63 27.27
N GLY A 184 24.85 4.60 27.56
CA GLY A 184 24.96 5.50 28.72
C GLY A 184 23.78 5.47 29.68
N GLY A 185 22.75 4.65 29.43
CA GLY A 185 21.56 4.57 30.27
C GLY A 185 20.63 5.78 30.15
N LEU A 186 19.67 5.87 31.09
CA LEU A 186 18.60 6.87 31.06
C LEU A 186 19.12 8.30 31.28
N SER A 187 20.11 8.51 32.16
CA SER A 187 20.66 9.84 32.43
C SER A 187 21.34 10.44 31.19
N ALA A 188 22.16 9.66 30.50
CA ALA A 188 22.81 10.09 29.26
C ALA A 188 21.79 10.36 28.14
N GLU A 189 20.71 9.57 28.08
CA GLU A 189 19.63 9.81 27.11
C GLU A 189 18.93 11.15 27.38
N ILE A 190 18.56 11.44 28.64
CA ILE A 190 17.92 12.71 29.04
C ILE A 190 18.83 13.90 28.75
N ASP A 191 20.11 13.79 29.10
CA ASP A 191 21.09 14.85 28.88
C ASP A 191 21.28 15.13 27.39
N SER A 192 21.18 14.11 26.52
CA SER A 192 21.23 14.29 25.07
C SER A 192 20.09 15.17 24.54
N TYR A 193 18.88 15.08 25.12
CA TYR A 193 17.76 15.94 24.70
C TYR A 193 17.91 17.36 25.23
N LEU A 194 18.22 17.51 26.51
CA LEU A 194 18.29 18.83 27.16
C LEU A 194 19.50 19.65 26.72
N ASN A 195 20.61 19.01 26.34
CA ASN A 195 21.79 19.67 25.81
C ASN A 195 21.73 19.87 24.28
N SER A 196 20.63 19.50 23.62
CA SER A 196 20.49 19.70 22.18
C SER A 196 20.27 21.17 21.82
N ASP A 197 20.85 21.60 20.69
CA ASP A 197 20.64 22.95 20.16
C ASP A 197 19.16 23.24 19.89
N GLU A 198 18.39 22.21 19.54
CA GLU A 198 16.94 22.33 19.33
C GLU A 198 16.22 22.77 20.60
N TYR A 199 16.53 22.15 21.74
CA TYR A 199 15.92 22.49 23.02
C TYR A 199 16.23 23.95 23.40
N PHE A 200 17.50 24.37 23.26
CA PHE A 200 17.91 25.73 23.57
C PHE A 200 17.25 26.77 22.66
N GLN A 201 17.10 26.49 21.37
CA GLN A 201 16.45 27.40 20.43
C GLN A 201 14.95 27.56 20.68
N THR A 202 14.27 26.53 21.21
CA THR A 202 12.82 26.59 21.42
C THR A 202 12.41 27.01 22.82
N PHE A 203 13.10 26.55 23.86
CA PHE A 203 12.70 26.77 25.25
C PHE A 203 13.71 27.63 26.02
N GLY A 204 14.98 27.66 25.61
CA GLY A 204 16.03 28.30 26.40
C GLY A 204 16.14 27.69 27.81
N THR A 205 16.44 28.52 28.81
CA THR A 205 16.68 28.04 30.19
C THR A 205 15.50 28.23 31.15
N ASN A 206 14.55 29.10 30.79
CA ASN A 206 13.54 29.62 31.73
C ASN A 206 12.09 29.25 31.33
N ILE A 207 11.90 28.62 30.17
CA ILE A 207 10.58 28.25 29.66
C ILE A 207 10.34 26.77 29.94
N VAL A 208 9.16 26.44 30.47
CA VAL A 208 8.74 25.05 30.62
C VAL A 208 8.44 24.46 29.22
N PRO A 209 8.96 23.27 28.87
CA PRO A 209 8.63 22.61 27.64
C PRO A 209 7.12 22.51 27.48
N TYR A 210 6.66 22.80 26.28
CA TYR A 210 5.26 22.71 25.93
C TYR A 210 5.15 21.91 24.64
N TYR A 211 3.99 21.28 24.48
CA TYR A 211 3.74 20.48 23.31
C TYR A 211 3.59 21.37 22.07
N ARG A 212 4.37 21.10 21.02
CA ARG A 212 4.49 21.89 19.77
C ARG A 212 4.13 21.09 18.51
N GLY A 213 3.97 19.77 18.61
CA GLY A 213 3.68 18.89 17.48
C GLY A 213 2.30 19.07 16.82
N TYR A 214 1.51 20.05 17.24
CA TYR A 214 0.16 20.34 16.71
C TYR A 214 0.13 21.39 15.61
N GLN A 215 1.28 21.97 15.25
CA GLN A 215 1.42 22.89 14.13
C GLN A 215 2.44 22.35 13.14
N THR A 216 2.18 22.54 11.85
CA THR A 216 3.18 22.28 10.81
C THR A 216 4.21 23.42 10.79
N GLN A 217 5.48 23.07 10.74
CA GLN A 217 6.59 24.02 10.67
C GLN A 217 7.15 24.04 9.25
N THR A 218 7.48 25.22 8.74
CA THR A 218 8.10 25.37 7.41
C THR A 218 9.44 24.65 7.37
N GLY A 219 9.64 23.76 6.40
CA GLY A 219 10.89 23.00 6.22
C GLY A 219 10.94 21.66 6.96
N LYS A 220 9.90 21.27 7.70
CA LYS A 220 9.80 19.96 8.37
C LYS A 220 8.78 19.05 7.72
N SER A 221 8.92 17.75 7.96
CA SER A 221 8.03 16.73 7.39
C SER A 221 6.62 16.81 7.99
N VAL A 222 5.60 16.73 7.13
CA VAL A 222 4.19 16.62 7.54
C VAL A 222 3.94 15.29 8.28
N ALA A 223 4.75 14.26 8.06
CA ALA A 223 4.64 12.99 8.78
C ALA A 223 4.84 13.19 10.29
N GLY A 224 5.84 14.00 10.71
CA GLY A 224 6.08 14.31 12.11
C GLY A 224 4.90 14.99 12.80
N PHE A 225 4.17 15.87 12.08
CA PHE A 225 2.92 16.44 12.55
C PHE A 225 1.87 15.36 12.81
N THR A 226 1.66 14.45 11.86
CA THR A 226 0.68 13.36 12.06
C THR A 226 1.06 12.40 13.18
N HIS A 227 2.35 12.13 13.37
CA HIS A 227 2.88 11.27 14.43
C HIS A 227 2.65 11.87 15.81
N SER A 228 2.76 13.19 15.90
CA SER A 228 2.49 13.93 17.12
C SER A 228 1.05 13.67 17.61
N PHE A 229 0.04 13.69 16.73
CA PHE A 229 -1.35 13.33 17.09
C PHE A 229 -1.57 11.87 17.50
N GLN A 230 -0.66 10.96 17.17
CA GLN A 230 -0.72 9.59 17.67
C GLN A 230 -0.25 9.53 19.13
N LEU A 231 0.75 10.33 19.51
CA LEU A 231 1.32 10.38 20.86
C LEU A 231 0.49 11.22 21.83
N LEU A 232 -0.13 12.30 21.36
CA LEU A 232 -1.03 13.15 22.15
C LEU A 232 -2.38 13.28 21.46
N ARG A 233 -3.35 12.49 21.92
CA ARG A 233 -4.72 12.48 21.39
C ARG A 233 -5.55 13.67 21.87
N GLY A 234 -5.28 14.19 23.07
CA GLY A 234 -5.96 15.36 23.61
C GLY A 234 -5.30 15.91 24.87
N VAL A 235 -5.68 17.12 25.28
CA VAL A 235 -5.14 17.80 26.47
C VAL A 235 -5.32 17.04 27.78
N SER A 236 -6.40 16.26 27.88
CA SER A 236 -6.79 15.56 29.10
C SER A 236 -6.33 14.10 29.14
N THR A 237 -5.62 13.63 28.10
CA THR A 237 -5.12 12.24 28.09
C THR A 237 -3.90 12.12 28.99
N SER A 238 -3.89 11.13 29.89
CA SER A 238 -2.69 10.81 30.66
C SER A 238 -1.87 9.74 29.96
N ASP A 239 -0.54 9.93 29.94
CA ASP A 239 0.35 8.92 29.39
C ASP A 239 0.32 7.63 30.22
N LYS A 240 0.09 7.72 31.54
CA LYS A 240 -0.10 6.57 32.41
C LYS A 240 -1.28 5.68 32.01
N ALA A 241 -2.39 6.25 31.54
CA ALA A 241 -3.53 5.47 31.05
C ALA A 241 -3.21 4.73 29.73
N MET A 242 -2.31 5.29 28.92
CA MET A 242 -1.83 4.70 27.68
C MET A 242 -0.63 3.74 27.88
N VAL A 243 0.06 3.80 29.03
CA VAL A 243 1.15 2.90 29.45
C VAL A 243 0.68 1.45 29.64
N GLY A 244 -0.62 1.18 29.67
CA GLY A 244 -1.17 -0.18 29.61
C GLY A 244 -0.77 -0.97 28.35
N SER A 245 -0.34 -0.29 27.27
CA SER A 245 0.33 -0.93 26.13
C SER A 245 1.83 -0.60 26.13
N PRO A 246 2.73 -1.55 26.49
CA PRO A 246 4.18 -1.32 26.50
C PRO A 246 4.80 -1.19 25.09
N GLN A 247 3.96 -1.20 24.05
CA GLN A 247 4.36 -1.23 22.65
C GLN A 247 4.54 0.19 22.08
N PRO A 248 5.52 0.40 21.20
CA PRO A 248 5.71 1.68 20.53
C PRO A 248 4.56 1.99 19.56
N GLN A 249 4.12 3.24 19.52
CA GLN A 249 2.96 3.67 18.74
C GLN A 249 3.32 4.08 17.31
N LEU A 250 4.58 4.50 17.09
CA LEU A 250 5.05 5.06 15.84
C LEU A 250 5.98 4.13 15.07
N GLN A 251 6.46 3.03 15.66
CA GLN A 251 7.47 2.15 15.05
C GLN A 251 7.15 1.75 13.61
N LYS A 252 5.93 1.29 13.33
CA LYS A 252 5.54 0.86 11.97
C LYS A 252 5.59 2.01 10.98
N SER A 253 5.10 3.18 11.38
CA SER A 253 5.00 4.38 10.56
C SER A 253 6.36 5.01 10.28
N LEU A 254 7.26 4.97 11.26
CA LEU A 254 8.62 5.50 11.12
C LEU A 254 9.50 4.59 10.26
N LEU A 255 9.35 3.26 10.39
CA LEU A 255 10.02 2.30 9.51
C LEU A 255 9.55 2.40 8.06
N SER A 256 8.27 2.66 7.83
CA SER A 256 7.72 2.85 6.47
C SER A 256 7.84 4.29 5.96
N ASN A 257 8.27 5.23 6.79
CA ASN A 257 8.25 6.67 6.54
C ASN A 257 6.89 7.16 5.99
N GLN A 258 5.80 6.65 6.56
CA GLN A 258 4.43 6.97 6.17
C GLN A 258 3.72 7.76 7.25
N PRO A 259 2.92 8.79 6.90
CA PRO A 259 2.15 9.56 7.89
C PRO A 259 1.10 8.69 8.58
N THR A 260 0.83 8.98 9.86
CA THR A 260 -0.21 8.30 10.64
C THR A 260 -1.58 8.93 10.39
N SER A 261 -2.65 8.13 10.40
CA SER A 261 -4.01 8.66 10.32
C SER A 261 -4.38 9.36 11.62
N ILE A 262 -4.84 10.61 11.53
CA ILE A 262 -5.41 11.35 12.67
C ILE A 262 -6.80 10.77 12.92
N GLN A 263 -7.00 10.13 14.08
CA GLN A 263 -8.30 9.61 14.50
C GLN A 263 -9.10 10.73 15.18
N ALA A 264 -10.40 10.81 14.89
CA ALA A 264 -11.30 11.72 15.60
C ALA A 264 -11.41 11.34 17.09
N LEU A 265 -11.59 12.32 17.97
CA LEU A 265 -11.85 12.09 19.40
C LEU A 265 -13.09 11.21 19.59
N SER A 266 -12.97 10.18 20.43
CA SER A 266 -14.09 9.31 20.78
C SER A 266 -15.15 9.98 21.64
N SER A 267 -14.82 11.11 22.28
CA SER A 267 -15.72 11.89 23.13
C SER A 267 -15.74 13.34 22.66
N VAL A 268 -16.59 13.64 21.68
CA VAL A 268 -17.05 15.01 21.43
C VAL A 268 -18.22 15.23 22.41
N PRO A 269 -18.24 16.30 23.23
CA PRO A 269 -19.39 16.56 24.09
C PRO A 269 -20.66 16.68 23.24
N ASP A 270 -21.74 16.00 23.64
CA ASP A 270 -23.05 15.97 22.94
C ASP A 270 -23.61 17.37 22.63
N SER A 271 -23.18 18.39 23.37
CA SER A 271 -23.49 19.80 23.13
C SER A 271 -23.05 20.32 21.76
N LEU A 272 -22.19 19.59 21.03
CA LEU A 272 -21.76 19.92 19.67
C LEU A 272 -22.40 19.03 18.58
N LEU A 273 -23.25 18.07 18.95
CA LEU A 273 -23.92 17.16 17.99
C LEU A 273 -25.28 17.68 17.51
N THR A 274 -25.76 18.82 18.02
CA THR A 274 -27.05 19.44 17.64
C THR A 274 -26.96 20.47 16.53
N LEU A 275 -25.88 20.48 15.74
CA LEU A 275 -25.82 21.26 14.51
C LEU A 275 -25.66 20.32 13.32
N SER A 276 -26.71 20.28 12.50
CA SER A 276 -26.68 19.67 11.17
C SER A 276 -25.40 20.11 10.43
N PRO A 277 -24.77 19.25 9.61
CA PRO A 277 -23.60 19.65 8.85
C PRO A 277 -23.94 20.91 8.05
N LEU A 278 -23.14 21.97 8.20
CA LEU A 278 -23.23 23.10 7.27
C LEU A 278 -23.05 22.54 5.84
N PRO A 279 -23.81 23.04 4.87
CA PRO A 279 -23.65 22.64 3.49
C PRO A 279 -22.21 22.97 3.09
N THR A 280 -21.44 21.94 2.77
CA THR A 280 -20.17 22.10 2.07
C THR A 280 -20.41 23.04 0.89
N PRO A 281 -19.54 24.03 0.62
CA PRO A 281 -19.60 24.74 -0.65
C PRO A 281 -19.44 23.67 -1.72
N GLU A 282 -20.54 23.37 -2.41
CA GLU A 282 -20.51 22.55 -3.60
C GLU A 282 -19.51 23.24 -4.51
N ALA A 283 -18.33 22.62 -4.69
CA ALA A 283 -17.59 22.83 -5.90
C ALA A 283 -18.62 22.66 -7.03
N PRO A 284 -18.74 23.63 -7.96
CA PRO A 284 -19.72 23.53 -9.03
C PRO A 284 -19.59 22.12 -9.57
N PRO A 285 -20.71 21.36 -9.63
CA PRO A 285 -20.64 19.97 -10.04
C PRO A 285 -19.78 19.99 -11.28
N GLU A 286 -18.67 19.25 -11.27
CA GLU A 286 -18.01 18.97 -12.52
C GLU A 286 -19.14 18.43 -13.37
N ARG A 287 -19.59 19.25 -14.33
CA ARG A 287 -20.26 18.76 -15.51
C ARG A 287 -19.18 17.91 -16.13
N TYR A 288 -19.06 16.68 -15.63
CA TYR A 288 -18.82 15.54 -16.47
C TYR A 288 -19.85 15.74 -17.55
N VAL A 289 -19.35 16.29 -18.66
CA VAL A 289 -20.06 16.24 -19.92
C VAL A 289 -20.52 14.81 -19.98
N SER A 290 -21.83 14.63 -19.90
CA SER A 290 -22.49 13.40 -20.25
C SER A 290 -22.19 13.17 -21.72
N ASN A 291 -20.95 12.74 -22.00
CA ASN A 291 -20.61 12.06 -23.23
C ASN A 291 -21.26 10.69 -23.06
N ASP A 292 -22.54 10.65 -23.43
CA ASP A 292 -23.29 9.47 -23.83
C ASP A 292 -23.25 8.28 -22.85
N LEU A 293 -23.73 8.47 -21.61
CA LEU A 293 -24.10 7.34 -20.74
C LEU A 293 -25.51 6.79 -21.04
N SER A 294 -25.81 6.59 -22.32
CA SER A 294 -26.76 5.54 -22.73
C SER A 294 -26.12 4.15 -22.70
N CYS A 295 -24.84 4.02 -22.30
CA CYS A 295 -24.22 2.74 -22.05
C CYS A 295 -24.62 2.19 -20.67
N VAL A 296 -25.90 1.84 -20.53
CA VAL A 296 -26.28 0.73 -19.65
C VAL A 296 -25.39 -0.45 -20.07
N PRO A 297 -24.58 -1.07 -19.18
CA PRO A 297 -23.68 -2.15 -19.56
C PRO A 297 -24.46 -3.37 -20.06
N GLY A 298 -24.85 -3.37 -21.32
CA GLY A 298 -25.55 -4.49 -21.93
C GLY A 298 -24.59 -5.65 -22.06
N TYR A 299 -24.90 -6.78 -21.41
CA TYR A 299 -24.19 -8.06 -21.54
C TYR A 299 -24.52 -8.72 -22.89
N LYS A 300 -24.48 -7.95 -23.99
CA LYS A 300 -25.13 -8.27 -25.28
C LYS A 300 -24.39 -9.32 -26.11
N SER A 301 -23.17 -9.71 -25.76
CA SER A 301 -22.47 -10.73 -26.54
C SER A 301 -22.98 -12.13 -26.14
N SER A 302 -23.53 -12.84 -27.12
CA SER A 302 -24.03 -14.23 -27.00
C SER A 302 -23.00 -15.23 -26.47
N LYS A 303 -21.71 -14.87 -26.47
CA LYS A 303 -20.60 -15.64 -25.89
C LYS A 303 -20.61 -15.64 -24.35
N PHE A 304 -21.22 -14.64 -23.72
CA PHE A 304 -21.25 -14.48 -22.26
C PHE A 304 -22.59 -14.87 -21.64
N LEU A 305 -23.69 -14.75 -22.39
CA LEU A 305 -24.98 -15.31 -22.00
C LEU A 305 -24.95 -16.82 -22.22
N ALA A 306 -25.22 -17.58 -21.17
CA ALA A 306 -25.36 -19.02 -21.30
C ALA A 306 -26.65 -19.35 -22.08
N THR A 307 -26.61 -20.40 -22.90
CA THR A 307 -27.81 -20.89 -23.58
C THR A 307 -28.82 -21.38 -22.55
N PRO A 308 -30.06 -20.86 -22.51
CA PRO A 308 -31.09 -21.28 -21.57
C PRO A 308 -31.41 -22.76 -21.77
N LEU A 309 -31.43 -23.53 -20.68
CA LEU A 309 -31.76 -24.96 -20.68
C LEU A 309 -33.22 -25.16 -20.25
N SER A 310 -33.82 -26.25 -20.70
CA SER A 310 -35.11 -26.72 -20.18
C SER A 310 -34.95 -27.19 -18.73
N PRO A 311 -35.98 -27.10 -17.87
CA PRO A 311 -35.89 -27.55 -16.49
C PRO A 311 -35.51 -29.04 -16.35
N ASN A 312 -35.96 -29.90 -17.27
CA ASN A 312 -35.62 -31.33 -17.29
C ASN A 312 -34.16 -31.60 -17.67
N ASP A 313 -33.62 -30.88 -18.66
CA ASP A 313 -32.20 -30.95 -19.00
C ASP A 313 -31.33 -30.45 -17.84
N TRP A 314 -31.79 -29.41 -17.14
CA TRP A 314 -31.14 -28.91 -15.93
C TRP A 314 -31.08 -29.99 -14.84
N LEU A 315 -32.19 -30.68 -14.54
CA LEU A 315 -32.21 -31.74 -13.54
C LEU A 315 -31.26 -32.90 -13.90
N ARG A 316 -31.22 -33.29 -15.17
CA ARG A 316 -30.31 -34.34 -15.67
C ARG A 316 -28.85 -33.95 -15.48
N GLN A 317 -28.48 -32.73 -15.85
CA GLN A 317 -27.12 -32.22 -15.69
C GLN A 317 -26.77 -31.98 -14.22
N TYR A 318 -27.74 -31.58 -13.40
CA TYR A 318 -27.59 -31.37 -11.96
C TYR A 318 -27.28 -32.68 -11.25
N LYS A 319 -28.09 -33.72 -11.46
CA LYS A 319 -27.86 -35.07 -10.90
C LYS A 319 -26.55 -35.69 -11.38
N ALA A 320 -26.22 -35.54 -12.67
CA ALA A 320 -24.93 -36.00 -13.21
C ALA A 320 -23.73 -35.32 -12.53
N ARG A 321 -23.88 -34.04 -12.16
CA ARG A 321 -22.84 -33.28 -11.45
C ARG A 321 -22.70 -33.66 -9.99
N GLU A 322 -23.81 -33.85 -9.28
CA GLU A 322 -23.79 -34.39 -7.91
C GLU A 322 -23.10 -35.76 -7.86
N ALA A 323 -23.36 -36.62 -8.85
CA ALA A 323 -22.71 -37.92 -8.97
C ALA A 323 -21.19 -37.82 -9.29
N SER A 324 -20.75 -36.76 -9.96
CA SER A 324 -19.35 -36.54 -10.37
C SER A 324 -18.47 -35.83 -9.33
N ALA A 325 -18.97 -35.57 -8.11
CA ALA A 325 -18.34 -34.70 -7.12
C ALA A 325 -17.07 -35.28 -6.48
N THR A 326 -16.00 -35.42 -7.25
CA THR A 326 -14.61 -35.55 -6.79
C THR A 326 -13.86 -34.30 -7.30
N PHE A 327 -13.35 -33.46 -6.39
CA PHE A 327 -12.59 -32.20 -6.62
C PHE A 327 -13.38 -30.93 -7.06
N PRO A 328 -12.92 -29.72 -6.67
CA PRO A 328 -13.70 -28.49 -6.75
C PRO A 328 -13.63 -27.90 -8.16
N ILE A 329 -14.55 -28.32 -9.02
CA ILE A 329 -14.76 -27.67 -10.33
C ILE A 329 -15.74 -26.51 -10.12
N ALA A 330 -15.28 -25.29 -10.43
CA ALA A 330 -16.11 -24.09 -10.47
C ALA A 330 -17.38 -24.35 -11.31
N ARG A 331 -18.54 -24.45 -10.66
CA ARG A 331 -19.81 -24.65 -11.35
C ARG A 331 -20.12 -23.37 -12.12
N LYS A 332 -20.05 -23.41 -13.46
CA LYS A 332 -20.74 -22.40 -14.29
C LYS A 332 -22.23 -22.48 -13.94
N SER A 333 -22.81 -21.39 -13.44
CA SER A 333 -24.25 -21.23 -13.23
C SER A 333 -24.97 -21.47 -14.56
N GLN A 334 -26.08 -22.21 -14.51
CA GLN A 334 -26.85 -22.54 -15.69
C GLN A 334 -28.20 -21.85 -15.64
N PRO A 335 -28.60 -21.14 -16.71
CA PRO A 335 -29.92 -20.52 -16.80
C PRO A 335 -31.01 -21.59 -16.92
N VAL A 336 -32.00 -21.49 -16.05
CA VAL A 336 -33.23 -22.28 -16.12
C VAL A 336 -34.35 -21.37 -16.63
N LYS A 337 -34.92 -21.71 -17.78
CA LYS A 337 -36.01 -20.95 -18.39
C LYS A 337 -37.31 -21.74 -18.32
N LEU A 338 -38.39 -21.09 -17.89
CA LEU A 338 -39.75 -21.64 -17.95
C LEU A 338 -40.32 -21.44 -19.35
N ALA A 339 -40.74 -22.54 -20.01
CA ALA A 339 -41.41 -22.47 -21.31
C ALA A 339 -42.94 -22.29 -21.15
N SER A 340 -43.59 -21.67 -22.13
CA SER A 340 -45.04 -21.39 -22.12
C SER A 340 -45.95 -22.63 -22.12
N GLY A 341 -45.40 -23.84 -22.33
CA GLY A 341 -46.08 -25.14 -22.28
C GLY A 341 -45.60 -26.09 -21.19
N ALA A 342 -44.89 -25.60 -20.17
CA ALA A 342 -44.21 -26.43 -19.17
C ALA A 342 -45.15 -27.28 -18.30
N SER A 343 -44.69 -28.49 -17.93
CA SER A 343 -45.39 -29.40 -17.01
C SER A 343 -45.30 -28.93 -15.55
N GLU A 344 -46.16 -29.46 -14.66
CA GLU A 344 -46.12 -29.12 -13.22
C GLU A 344 -44.77 -29.48 -12.58
N GLU A 345 -44.14 -30.57 -13.01
CA GLU A 345 -42.80 -30.97 -12.57
C GLU A 345 -41.74 -29.95 -12.97
N GLU A 346 -41.81 -29.42 -14.19
CA GLU A 346 -40.90 -28.39 -14.68
C GLU A 346 -41.07 -27.07 -13.91
N VAL A 347 -42.31 -26.71 -13.57
CA VAL A 347 -42.58 -25.54 -12.70
C VAL A 347 -41.98 -25.76 -11.31
N ASN A 348 -42.13 -26.95 -10.72
CA ASN A 348 -41.55 -27.26 -9.41
C ASN A 348 -40.01 -27.19 -9.41
N LEU A 349 -39.36 -27.56 -10.51
CA LEU A 349 -37.91 -27.40 -10.68
C LEU A 349 -37.50 -25.92 -10.75
N VAL A 350 -38.27 -25.09 -11.46
CA VAL A 350 -38.06 -23.64 -11.51
C VAL A 350 -38.23 -23.03 -10.11
N ILE A 351 -39.23 -23.46 -9.34
CA ILE A 351 -39.43 -23.04 -7.95
C ILE A 351 -38.20 -23.37 -7.11
N GLN A 352 -37.71 -24.61 -7.18
CA GLN A 352 -36.51 -25.02 -6.43
C GLN A 352 -35.26 -24.22 -6.84
N ALA A 353 -35.08 -23.97 -8.15
CA ALA A 353 -33.97 -23.15 -8.65
C ALA A 353 -34.07 -21.70 -8.16
N ALA A 354 -35.26 -21.11 -8.15
CA ALA A 354 -35.50 -19.76 -7.68
C ALA A 354 -35.22 -19.60 -6.18
N TYR A 355 -35.70 -20.52 -5.34
CA TYR A 355 -35.36 -20.52 -3.91
C TYR A 355 -33.85 -20.63 -3.67
N LYS A 356 -33.18 -21.53 -4.40
CA LYS A 356 -31.72 -21.70 -4.30
C LYS A 356 -30.94 -20.47 -4.75
N GLN A 357 -31.44 -19.73 -5.73
CA GLN A 357 -30.81 -18.50 -6.18
C GLN A 357 -30.98 -17.36 -5.17
N VAL A 358 -32.22 -17.12 -4.73
CA VAL A 358 -32.58 -15.98 -3.86
C VAL A 358 -32.02 -16.15 -2.45
N PHE A 359 -32.12 -17.34 -1.87
CA PHE A 359 -31.66 -17.61 -0.51
C PHE A 359 -30.27 -18.25 -0.44
N GLY A 360 -29.64 -18.47 -1.61
CA GLY A 360 -28.35 -19.16 -1.73
C GLY A 360 -28.44 -20.65 -1.36
N ASN A 361 -27.32 -21.21 -0.90
CA ASN A 361 -27.24 -22.61 -0.45
C ASN A 361 -27.86 -22.85 0.94
N ALA A 362 -28.72 -21.96 1.43
CA ALA A 362 -29.38 -22.13 2.72
C ALA A 362 -30.53 -23.14 2.59
N TYR A 363 -30.61 -24.09 3.53
CA TYR A 363 -31.75 -24.99 3.63
C TYR A 363 -32.99 -24.23 4.12
N ILE A 364 -34.08 -24.30 3.34
CA ILE A 364 -35.36 -23.68 3.68
C ILE A 364 -36.29 -24.78 4.19
N LEU A 365 -36.89 -24.56 5.36
CA LEU A 365 -37.90 -25.46 5.92
C LEU A 365 -39.20 -25.39 5.11
N GLU A 366 -39.93 -26.49 4.99
CA GLU A 366 -41.21 -26.51 4.26
C GLU A 366 -42.23 -25.51 4.83
N SER A 367 -42.24 -25.30 6.15
CA SER A 367 -43.10 -24.31 6.82
C SER A 367 -42.74 -22.86 6.51
N GLN A 368 -41.53 -22.61 6.01
CA GLN A 368 -41.01 -21.29 5.69
C GLN A 368 -41.17 -20.93 4.21
N ARG A 369 -41.69 -21.86 3.39
CA ARG A 369 -41.94 -21.64 1.97
C ARG A 369 -43.21 -20.82 1.75
N LEU A 370 -43.18 -19.95 0.75
CA LEU A 370 -44.34 -19.13 0.38
C LEU A 370 -45.30 -19.93 -0.52
N SER A 371 -46.18 -20.72 0.11
CA SER A 371 -47.14 -21.58 -0.60
C SER A 371 -48.10 -20.81 -1.51
N THR A 372 -48.44 -19.57 -1.16
CA THR A 372 -49.28 -18.66 -1.97
C THR A 372 -48.59 -18.29 -3.29
N ALA A 373 -47.32 -17.87 -3.21
CA ALA A 373 -46.50 -17.51 -4.36
C ALA A 373 -46.27 -18.73 -5.28
N GLU A 374 -46.03 -19.91 -4.69
CA GLU A 374 -45.90 -21.16 -5.44
C GLU A 374 -47.18 -21.52 -6.19
N SER A 375 -48.33 -21.43 -5.51
CA SER A 375 -49.64 -21.67 -6.12
C SER A 375 -49.93 -20.67 -7.25
N ASN A 376 -49.52 -19.41 -7.10
CA ASN A 376 -49.67 -18.40 -8.13
C ASN A 376 -48.82 -18.70 -9.37
N LEU A 377 -47.59 -19.21 -9.19
CA LEU A 377 -46.72 -19.59 -10.31
C LEU A 377 -47.22 -20.87 -11.00
N ILE A 378 -47.66 -21.88 -10.24
CA ILE A 378 -48.25 -23.12 -10.78
C ILE A 378 -49.49 -22.80 -11.62
N ASN A 379 -50.35 -21.91 -11.11
CA ASN A 379 -51.54 -21.44 -11.84
C ASN A 379 -51.22 -20.39 -12.92
N ARG A 380 -49.95 -20.05 -13.14
CA ARG A 380 -49.46 -19.09 -14.14
C ARG A 380 -50.07 -17.68 -14.02
N LYS A 381 -50.45 -17.27 -12.80
CA LYS A 381 -50.92 -15.91 -12.51
C LYS A 381 -49.76 -14.91 -12.47
N ILE A 382 -48.57 -15.39 -12.09
CA ILE A 382 -47.34 -14.60 -12.01
C ILE A 382 -46.27 -15.19 -12.92
N THR A 383 -45.38 -14.34 -13.42
CA THR A 383 -44.19 -14.76 -14.17
C THR A 383 -43.06 -15.18 -13.23
N VAL A 384 -41.98 -15.78 -13.74
CA VAL A 384 -40.81 -16.15 -12.93
C VAL A 384 -40.19 -14.90 -12.29
N LYS A 385 -40.14 -13.77 -13.02
CA LYS A 385 -39.77 -12.47 -12.45
C LYS A 385 -40.67 -12.04 -11.29
N GLY A 386 -41.99 -12.18 -11.45
CA GLY A 386 -42.96 -11.86 -10.39
C GLY A 386 -42.76 -12.75 -9.15
N PHE A 387 -42.52 -14.04 -9.35
CA PHE A 387 -42.25 -14.98 -8.28
C PHE A 387 -40.95 -14.65 -7.52
N VAL A 388 -39.85 -14.38 -8.23
CA VAL A 388 -38.57 -14.00 -7.61
C VAL A 388 -38.69 -12.67 -6.86
N ARG A 389 -39.50 -11.73 -7.37
CA ARG A 389 -39.82 -10.48 -6.67
C ARG A 389 -40.56 -10.73 -5.36
N GLU A 390 -41.59 -11.58 -5.35
CA GLU A 390 -42.30 -11.95 -4.13
C GLU A 390 -41.39 -12.65 -3.10
N LEU A 391 -40.46 -13.51 -3.56
CA LEU A 391 -39.47 -14.14 -2.69
C LEU A 391 -38.53 -13.11 -2.05
N ALA A 392 -38.04 -12.14 -2.82
CA ALA A 392 -37.13 -11.10 -2.34
C ALA A 392 -37.83 -10.10 -1.39
N GLN A 393 -39.13 -9.86 -1.56
CA GLN A 393 -39.94 -9.03 -0.67
C GLN A 393 -40.40 -9.76 0.60
N SER A 394 -40.19 -11.07 0.70
CA SER A 394 -40.65 -11.85 1.85
C SER A 394 -39.99 -11.43 3.17
N GLU A 395 -40.72 -11.61 4.27
CA GLU A 395 -40.21 -11.39 5.64
C GLU A 395 -39.00 -12.29 5.94
N LEU A 396 -38.94 -13.48 5.34
CA LEU A 396 -37.80 -14.38 5.47
C LEU A 396 -36.54 -13.76 4.86
N TYR A 397 -36.64 -13.21 3.66
CA TYR A 397 -35.50 -12.56 3.01
C TYR A 397 -35.04 -11.34 3.82
N ARG A 398 -35.99 -10.53 4.27
CA ARG A 398 -35.74 -9.34 5.11
C ARG A 398 -34.99 -9.68 6.41
N SER A 399 -35.46 -10.65 7.18
CA SER A 399 -34.84 -11.04 8.45
C SER A 399 -33.43 -11.62 8.28
N ARG A 400 -33.18 -12.33 7.18
CA ARG A 400 -31.89 -12.99 6.91
C ARG A 400 -30.81 -12.10 6.32
N PHE A 401 -31.18 -11.14 5.48
CA PHE A 401 -30.20 -10.36 4.70
C PHE A 401 -30.19 -8.88 5.04
N LEU A 402 -31.30 -8.32 5.53
CA LEU A 402 -31.38 -6.90 5.86
C LEU A 402 -31.17 -6.66 7.35
N GLU A 403 -31.96 -7.30 8.21
CA GLU A 403 -31.96 -7.02 9.66
C GLU A 403 -30.67 -7.48 10.34
N THR A 404 -30.02 -8.50 9.80
CA THR A 404 -28.78 -9.07 10.34
C THR A 404 -27.51 -8.46 9.73
N CYS A 405 -27.60 -7.74 8.61
CA CYS A 405 -26.44 -7.20 7.88
C CYS A 405 -26.42 -5.66 7.90
N SER A 406 -25.27 -5.09 7.57
CA SER A 406 -25.19 -3.64 7.26
C SER A 406 -25.84 -3.31 5.92
N ASN A 407 -26.36 -2.09 5.74
CA ASN A 407 -27.00 -1.67 4.48
C ASN A 407 -26.10 -1.89 3.25
N VAL A 408 -24.81 -1.58 3.37
CA VAL A 408 -23.82 -1.82 2.30
C VAL A 408 -23.74 -3.32 1.96
N ARG A 409 -23.71 -4.19 2.97
CA ARG A 409 -23.67 -5.64 2.79
C ARG A 409 -24.98 -6.18 2.21
N ALA A 410 -26.13 -5.64 2.63
CA ALA A 410 -27.43 -6.00 2.08
C ALA A 410 -27.49 -5.70 0.57
N VAL A 411 -27.01 -4.52 0.17
CA VAL A 411 -26.88 -4.15 -1.26
C VAL A 411 -25.94 -5.11 -1.99
N GLU A 412 -24.75 -5.41 -1.46
CA GLU A 412 -23.82 -6.40 -2.06
C GLU A 412 -24.51 -7.76 -2.33
N LEU A 413 -25.30 -8.23 -1.36
CA LEU A 413 -26.05 -9.49 -1.46
C LEU A 413 -27.21 -9.38 -2.44
N ASN A 414 -27.94 -8.26 -2.49
CA ASN A 414 -29.00 -8.03 -3.47
C ASN A 414 -28.45 -8.09 -4.91
N PHE A 415 -27.31 -7.45 -5.18
CA PHE A 415 -26.61 -7.56 -6.47
C PHE A 415 -26.22 -9.01 -6.78
N LYS A 416 -25.77 -9.76 -5.78
CA LYS A 416 -25.41 -11.17 -5.92
C LYS A 416 -26.64 -12.05 -6.23
N HIS A 417 -27.72 -11.95 -5.46
CA HIS A 417 -28.90 -12.82 -5.56
C HIS A 417 -29.80 -12.47 -6.76
N LEU A 418 -30.04 -11.19 -7.01
CA LEU A 418 -31.02 -10.71 -8.00
C LEU A 418 -30.40 -10.45 -9.38
N LEU A 419 -29.18 -9.91 -9.43
CA LEU A 419 -28.48 -9.58 -10.68
C LEU A 419 -27.35 -10.55 -11.04
N GLY A 420 -26.93 -11.41 -10.11
CA GLY A 420 -25.89 -12.41 -10.38
C GLY A 420 -24.50 -11.81 -10.60
N ARG A 421 -24.23 -10.61 -10.07
CA ARG A 421 -22.96 -9.89 -10.20
C ARG A 421 -22.61 -9.12 -8.93
N ALA A 422 -21.39 -8.59 -8.86
CA ALA A 422 -21.03 -7.60 -7.85
C ALA A 422 -21.32 -6.17 -8.35
N PRO A 423 -21.50 -5.20 -7.44
CA PRO A 423 -21.47 -3.78 -7.78
C PRO A 423 -20.16 -3.39 -8.50
N ASP A 424 -20.29 -2.61 -9.57
CA ASP A 424 -19.14 -2.18 -10.36
C ASP A 424 -18.45 -0.97 -9.71
N ASP A 425 -19.23 0.00 -9.25
CA ASP A 425 -18.76 1.24 -8.63
C ASP A 425 -19.44 1.51 -7.29
N PHE A 426 -18.75 2.27 -6.44
CA PHE A 426 -19.31 2.74 -5.18
C PHE A 426 -20.55 3.63 -5.38
N GLN A 427 -20.67 4.30 -6.54
CA GLN A 427 -21.85 5.11 -6.89
C GLN A 427 -23.12 4.28 -7.09
N GLU A 428 -23.02 3.03 -7.58
CA GLU A 428 -24.19 2.14 -7.65
C GLU A 428 -24.69 1.81 -6.25
N VAL A 429 -23.76 1.46 -5.36
CA VAL A 429 -24.05 1.12 -3.97
C VAL A 429 -24.68 2.31 -3.24
N ALA A 430 -24.14 3.52 -3.42
CA ALA A 430 -24.68 4.74 -2.82
C ALA A 430 -26.14 4.98 -3.24
N ARG A 431 -26.45 4.88 -4.54
CA ARG A 431 -27.83 5.06 -5.05
C ARG A 431 -28.83 4.09 -4.41
N HIS A 432 -28.46 2.83 -4.25
CA HIS A 432 -29.36 1.85 -3.60
C HIS A 432 -29.50 2.13 -2.10
N ILE A 433 -28.45 2.58 -1.42
CA ILE A 433 -28.55 3.00 -0.02
C ILE A 433 -29.49 4.19 0.14
N ASP A 434 -29.43 5.18 -0.77
CA ASP A 434 -30.35 6.32 -0.73
C ASP A 434 -31.81 5.86 -0.89
N ILE A 435 -32.07 4.91 -1.79
CA ILE A 435 -33.41 4.32 -1.97
C ILE A 435 -33.88 3.59 -0.69
N ILE A 436 -33.01 2.83 -0.03
CA ILE A 436 -33.33 2.16 1.24
C ILE A 436 -33.72 3.19 2.30
N LEU A 437 -32.98 4.29 2.41
CA LEU A 437 -33.19 5.31 3.43
C LEU A 437 -34.46 6.15 3.18
N GLU A 438 -34.74 6.49 1.91
CA GLU A 438 -35.89 7.33 1.54
C GLU A 438 -37.20 6.56 1.42
N LYS A 439 -37.17 5.40 0.77
CA LYS A 439 -38.37 4.67 0.31
C LYS A 439 -38.55 3.31 0.96
N GLY A 440 -37.55 2.84 1.70
CA GLY A 440 -37.58 1.55 2.38
C GLY A 440 -37.21 0.36 1.50
N PHE A 441 -37.30 -0.83 2.11
CA PHE A 441 -36.76 -2.08 1.56
C PHE A 441 -37.49 -2.54 0.28
N GLU A 442 -38.81 -2.50 0.25
CA GLU A 442 -39.59 -2.98 -0.90
C GLU A 442 -39.29 -2.17 -2.18
N ALA A 443 -39.11 -0.85 -2.03
CA ALA A 443 -38.74 0.04 -3.12
C ALA A 443 -37.31 -0.22 -3.62
N GLU A 444 -36.39 -0.59 -2.73
CA GLU A 444 -35.04 -1.00 -3.12
C GLU A 444 -35.10 -2.27 -3.98
N ILE A 445 -35.83 -3.29 -3.55
CA ILE A 445 -35.99 -4.54 -4.30
C ILE A 445 -36.61 -4.28 -5.68
N ASP A 446 -37.64 -3.44 -5.75
CA ASP A 446 -38.30 -3.06 -7.00
C ASP A 446 -37.36 -2.32 -7.97
N SER A 447 -36.38 -1.58 -7.46
CA SER A 447 -35.40 -0.87 -8.30
C SER A 447 -34.56 -1.83 -9.15
N TYR A 448 -34.23 -3.03 -8.63
CA TYR A 448 -33.48 -4.03 -9.38
C TYR A 448 -34.32 -4.64 -10.51
N PHE A 449 -35.61 -4.92 -10.26
CA PHE A 449 -36.50 -5.54 -11.25
C PHE A 449 -37.01 -4.56 -12.32
N THR A 450 -37.05 -3.26 -12.01
CA THR A 450 -37.37 -2.20 -12.98
C THR A 450 -36.17 -1.81 -13.83
N SER A 451 -34.96 -2.21 -13.44
CA SER A 451 -33.74 -1.96 -14.21
C SER A 451 -33.77 -2.61 -15.60
N GLU A 452 -33.23 -1.89 -16.57
CA GLU A 452 -33.07 -2.37 -17.94
C GLU A 452 -32.07 -3.55 -18.02
N GLU A 453 -31.14 -3.65 -17.08
CA GLU A 453 -30.18 -4.74 -16.97
C GLU A 453 -30.87 -6.08 -16.70
N TYR A 454 -31.78 -6.12 -15.71
CA TYR A 454 -32.52 -7.34 -15.38
C TYR A 454 -33.33 -7.83 -16.59
N ARG A 455 -33.98 -6.88 -17.29
CA ARG A 455 -34.79 -7.18 -18.48
C ARG A 455 -33.96 -7.78 -19.61
N GLN A 456 -32.76 -7.24 -19.86
CA GLN A 456 -31.87 -7.74 -20.92
C GLN A 456 -31.24 -9.10 -20.59
N ASN A 457 -30.88 -9.33 -19.33
CA ASN A 457 -30.13 -10.53 -18.93
C ASN A 457 -31.04 -11.75 -18.67
N PHE A 458 -32.19 -11.54 -18.03
CA PHE A 458 -33.07 -12.64 -17.56
C PHE A 458 -34.44 -12.63 -18.25
N GLY A 459 -34.97 -11.45 -18.59
CA GLY A 459 -36.34 -11.32 -19.07
C GLY A 459 -37.36 -11.67 -17.97
N GLU A 460 -38.52 -12.20 -18.36
CA GLU A 460 -39.62 -12.50 -17.41
C GLU A 460 -39.71 -13.98 -17.02
N GLU A 461 -39.11 -14.86 -17.84
CA GLU A 461 -39.27 -16.33 -17.78
C GLU A 461 -38.03 -17.07 -17.26
N THR A 462 -36.90 -16.39 -17.08
CA THR A 462 -35.64 -17.01 -16.66
C THR A 462 -35.36 -16.70 -15.20
N VAL A 463 -34.97 -17.71 -14.44
CA VAL A 463 -34.50 -17.52 -13.05
C VAL A 463 -33.16 -16.79 -13.08
N PRO A 464 -32.92 -15.80 -12.21
CA PRO A 464 -31.60 -15.17 -12.11
C PRO A 464 -30.50 -16.21 -11.88
N TYR A 465 -29.34 -15.93 -12.44
CA TYR A 465 -28.17 -16.79 -12.33
C TYR A 465 -26.91 -15.92 -12.32
N TYR A 466 -25.82 -16.42 -11.76
CA TYR A 466 -24.57 -15.67 -11.73
C TYR A 466 -24.02 -15.45 -13.16
N ILE A 467 -23.83 -14.21 -13.58
CA ILE A 467 -23.43 -13.87 -14.96
C ILE A 467 -21.89 -13.75 -15.07
N SER A 468 -21.23 -13.38 -13.99
CA SER A 468 -19.86 -12.84 -13.99
C SER A 468 -18.76 -13.88 -13.69
N TYR A 469 -18.90 -15.12 -14.18
CA TYR A 469 -17.84 -16.14 -14.04
C TYR A 469 -16.69 -16.02 -15.06
N SER A 470 -16.71 -15.01 -15.93
CA SER A 470 -15.60 -14.71 -16.84
C SER A 470 -15.41 -13.19 -17.01
N SER A 471 -14.17 -12.75 -17.23
CA SER A 471 -13.85 -11.35 -17.52
C SER A 471 -14.32 -10.99 -18.94
N GLN A 472 -14.97 -9.83 -19.08
CA GLN A 472 -15.42 -9.29 -20.37
C GLN A 472 -14.37 -8.34 -20.93
N ILE A 473 -14.18 -8.38 -22.25
CA ILE A 473 -13.36 -7.41 -22.97
C ILE A 473 -14.06 -6.03 -22.86
N GLY A 474 -13.38 -5.04 -22.29
CA GLY A 474 -13.90 -3.68 -22.11
C GLY A 474 -14.58 -3.41 -20.75
N LYS A 475 -14.72 -4.41 -19.87
CA LYS A 475 -15.13 -4.19 -18.47
C LYS A 475 -13.95 -4.26 -17.52
N ASN A 476 -14.11 -3.62 -16.36
CA ASN A 476 -13.10 -3.68 -15.31
C ASN A 476 -13.01 -5.10 -14.72
N VAL A 477 -11.80 -5.68 -14.72
CA VAL A 477 -11.50 -6.98 -14.08
C VAL A 477 -11.81 -6.95 -12.58
N ALA A 478 -11.85 -5.76 -11.96
CA ALA A 478 -12.23 -5.60 -10.56
C ALA A 478 -13.61 -6.18 -10.24
N GLY A 479 -14.61 -6.00 -11.11
CA GLY A 479 -15.95 -6.57 -10.90
C GLY A 479 -15.91 -8.11 -10.84
N TYR A 480 -15.12 -8.73 -11.72
CA TYR A 480 -14.88 -10.18 -11.73
C TYR A 480 -14.22 -10.66 -10.43
N ASN A 481 -13.18 -9.97 -9.97
CA ASN A 481 -12.50 -10.34 -8.72
C ASN A 481 -13.40 -10.16 -7.50
N ARG A 482 -14.26 -9.13 -7.49
CA ARG A 482 -15.21 -8.86 -6.40
C ARG A 482 -16.29 -9.92 -6.31
N ILE A 483 -16.89 -10.35 -7.43
CA ILE A 483 -17.91 -11.42 -7.37
C ILE A 483 -17.31 -12.75 -6.88
N GLN A 484 -16.05 -13.04 -7.22
CA GLN A 484 -15.35 -14.22 -6.68
C GLN A 484 -15.12 -14.10 -5.18
N LYS A 485 -14.81 -12.90 -4.66
CA LYS A 485 -14.74 -12.66 -3.21
C LYS A 485 -16.09 -12.85 -2.51
N LEU A 486 -17.20 -12.52 -3.17
CA LEU A 486 -18.55 -12.77 -2.66
C LEU A 486 -18.95 -14.25 -2.75
N ASN A 487 -18.33 -15.01 -3.66
CA ASN A 487 -18.57 -16.43 -3.94
C ASN A 487 -17.40 -17.31 -3.48
N LYS A 488 -16.89 -17.08 -2.26
CA LYS A 488 -15.66 -17.70 -1.74
C LYS A 488 -15.65 -19.23 -1.79
N ASP A 489 -16.79 -19.91 -1.57
CA ASP A 489 -16.86 -21.38 -1.57
C ASP A 489 -18.21 -21.90 -2.08
N VAL A 490 -18.18 -23.06 -2.74
CA VAL A 490 -19.35 -23.70 -3.37
C VAL A 490 -20.35 -24.27 -2.35
N CYS A 491 -19.90 -24.53 -1.12
CA CYS A 491 -20.69 -25.20 -0.06
C CYS A 491 -21.04 -24.29 1.11
N ASN A 492 -20.51 -23.06 1.17
CA ASN A 492 -20.85 -22.12 2.23
C ASN A 492 -22.20 -21.46 1.91
N SER A 493 -23.06 -21.38 2.92
CA SER A 493 -24.24 -20.52 2.85
C SER A 493 -23.82 -19.10 3.19
N ASP A 494 -24.52 -18.10 2.66
CA ASP A 494 -24.25 -16.68 2.99
C ASP A 494 -24.40 -16.38 4.49
N LEU A 495 -24.98 -17.34 5.23
CA LEU A 495 -25.26 -17.33 6.67
C LEU A 495 -24.28 -18.16 7.52
N SER A 496 -23.36 -18.94 6.93
CA SER A 496 -22.47 -19.81 7.71
C SER A 496 -21.41 -18.99 8.47
N VAL A 497 -21.73 -18.70 9.74
CA VAL A 497 -20.90 -18.39 10.92
C VAL A 497 -19.59 -17.63 10.68
N ALA A 498 -19.66 -16.30 10.74
CA ALA A 498 -18.65 -15.41 11.34
C ALA A 498 -19.23 -13.98 11.48
N GLU A 499 -18.91 -13.26 12.55
CA GLU A 499 -19.22 -11.81 12.70
C GLU A 499 -18.65 -10.96 11.55
N PHE A 500 -17.62 -11.48 10.87
CA PHE A 500 -17.04 -10.91 9.66
C PHE A 500 -18.01 -10.84 8.46
N ASN A 501 -19.08 -11.65 8.41
CA ASN A 501 -20.01 -11.69 7.27
C ASN A 501 -21.13 -10.64 7.33
N ARG A 502 -21.31 -9.96 8.46
CA ARG A 502 -22.25 -8.81 8.60
C ARG A 502 -21.66 -7.50 8.07
N LYS A 503 -20.33 -7.47 7.92
CA LYS A 503 -19.57 -6.35 7.37
C LYS A 503 -19.51 -6.45 5.84
N PRO A 504 -19.43 -5.32 5.13
CA PRO A 504 -19.30 -5.33 3.68
C PRO A 504 -17.97 -5.96 3.28
N GLN A 505 -18.01 -6.88 2.30
CA GLN A 505 -16.84 -7.65 1.90
C GLN A 505 -16.02 -6.93 0.84
N ILE A 506 -16.66 -6.10 0.01
CA ILE A 506 -16.03 -5.46 -1.15
C ILE A 506 -15.94 -3.93 -1.02
N GLN A 507 -16.45 -3.31 0.06
CA GLN A 507 -16.39 -1.85 0.26
C GLN A 507 -14.98 -1.28 0.11
N LYS A 508 -13.95 -1.95 0.64
CA LYS A 508 -12.55 -1.52 0.46
C LYS A 508 -12.14 -1.52 -1.01
N ASP A 509 -12.47 -2.59 -1.73
CA ASP A 509 -12.16 -2.75 -3.15
C ASP A 509 -12.94 -1.77 -4.05
N LEU A 510 -14.09 -1.26 -3.57
CA LEU A 510 -14.89 -0.24 -4.26
C LEU A 510 -14.32 1.17 -4.07
N LEU A 511 -13.70 1.43 -2.91
CA LEU A 511 -13.09 2.72 -2.60
C LEU A 511 -11.66 2.87 -3.14
N THR A 512 -11.01 1.76 -3.52
CA THR A 512 -9.66 1.80 -4.09
C THR A 512 -9.75 2.36 -5.50
N LYS A 513 -9.53 3.68 -5.66
CA LYS A 513 -9.39 4.27 -7.00
C LYS A 513 -8.12 3.69 -7.62
N LEU A 514 -8.26 3.05 -8.78
CA LEU A 514 -7.11 2.70 -9.61
C LEU A 514 -6.50 4.01 -10.13
N GLU A 515 -5.52 4.54 -9.41
CA GLU A 515 -4.67 5.60 -9.96
C GLU A 515 -3.86 4.98 -11.10
N VAL A 516 -4.32 5.18 -12.33
CA VAL A 516 -3.47 5.02 -13.51
C VAL A 516 -2.36 6.05 -13.35
N GLN A 517 -1.19 5.62 -12.88
CA GLN A 517 -0.03 6.49 -12.81
C GLN A 517 0.24 7.04 -14.23
N GLN A 518 0.03 8.33 -14.42
CA GLN A 518 0.60 8.99 -15.58
C GLN A 518 2.12 8.92 -15.43
N ALA A 519 2.81 8.45 -16.47
CA ALA A 519 4.25 8.28 -16.44
C ALA A 519 4.94 9.63 -16.10
N PRO A 520 5.85 9.68 -15.12
CA PRO A 520 6.63 10.89 -14.87
C PRO A 520 7.54 11.17 -16.06
N VAL A 521 7.32 12.29 -16.75
CA VAL A 521 8.26 12.78 -17.78
C VAL A 521 9.49 13.35 -17.08
N PHE A 522 10.51 12.50 -16.91
CA PHE A 522 11.81 12.93 -16.42
C PHE A 522 12.62 13.57 -17.56
N ASN A 523 13.04 14.84 -17.40
CA ASN A 523 13.84 15.55 -18.39
C ASN A 523 15.35 15.42 -18.02
N PRO A 524 16.14 14.59 -18.73
CA PRO A 524 17.37 14.03 -18.15
C PRO A 524 18.64 14.87 -18.31
N LYS A 525 18.57 16.11 -18.83
CA LYS A 525 19.79 16.79 -19.32
C LYS A 525 20.29 18.01 -18.52
N GLY A 526 19.71 18.35 -17.36
CA GLY A 526 20.02 19.62 -16.69
C GLY A 526 20.40 19.60 -15.21
N PHE A 527 20.19 18.51 -14.46
CA PHE A 527 20.17 18.61 -13.00
C PHE A 527 21.31 17.82 -12.32
N ASN A 528 22.45 18.47 -12.10
CA ASN A 528 23.53 17.97 -11.25
C ASN A 528 23.35 18.48 -9.81
N LEU A 529 22.49 17.80 -9.03
CA LEU A 529 22.19 18.09 -7.62
C LEU A 529 23.45 18.18 -6.75
N ALA A 530 24.48 17.37 -7.05
CA ALA A 530 25.74 17.34 -6.30
C ALA A 530 26.59 18.62 -6.41
N ARG A 531 26.48 19.38 -7.52
CA ARG A 531 27.24 20.63 -7.71
C ARG A 531 26.52 21.84 -7.13
N ALA A 532 25.19 21.80 -7.07
CA ALA A 532 24.36 22.88 -6.53
C ALA A 532 24.36 22.93 -4.99
N LEU A 533 24.63 21.80 -4.32
CA LEU A 533 24.60 21.70 -2.86
C LEU A 533 25.97 21.87 -2.17
N GLY A 534 27.06 22.06 -2.92
CA GLY A 534 28.37 22.36 -2.33
C GLY A 534 28.94 21.30 -1.37
N LEU A 535 28.47 20.05 -1.45
CA LEU A 535 28.92 18.97 -0.57
C LEU A 535 30.18 18.29 -1.16
N GLY A 536 31.26 18.32 -0.39
CA GLY A 536 32.52 17.64 -0.70
C GLY A 536 32.36 16.12 -0.78
N LYS A 537 33.27 15.48 -1.53
CA LYS A 537 33.34 14.01 -1.66
C LYS A 537 33.48 13.36 -0.27
N TYR A 538 32.44 12.71 0.22
CA TYR A 538 32.53 11.80 1.37
C TYR A 538 33.06 10.45 0.91
N GLY A 539 34.08 9.94 1.60
CA GLY A 539 34.62 8.59 1.44
C GLY A 539 33.58 7.53 1.78
N GLU A 540 33.66 6.39 1.10
CA GLU A 540 32.62 5.35 1.03
C GLU A 540 32.47 4.44 2.26
N GLU A 541 33.15 4.76 3.36
CA GLU A 541 33.15 3.92 4.56
C GLU A 541 32.07 4.41 5.54
N CYS A 542 31.22 3.50 6.04
CA CYS A 542 30.03 3.73 6.87
C CYS A 542 28.69 3.96 6.14
N ARG A 543 28.27 3.04 5.27
CA ARG A 543 26.86 2.64 5.18
C ARG A 543 26.72 1.26 5.83
N LEU A 544 25.63 1.03 6.57
CA LEU A 544 25.16 -0.32 6.92
C LEU A 544 25.42 -1.28 5.74
N PRO A 545 25.90 -2.51 5.97
CA PRO A 545 26.09 -3.45 4.87
C PRO A 545 24.75 -3.62 4.17
N SER A 546 24.63 -3.00 3.00
CA SER A 546 23.42 -3.08 2.20
C SER A 546 23.22 -4.56 1.90
N ILE A 547 22.01 -5.08 2.16
CA ILE A 547 21.67 -6.50 1.95
C ILE A 547 22.04 -6.92 0.51
N THR A 548 21.98 -6.00 -0.45
CA THR A 548 22.31 -6.25 -1.86
C THR A 548 23.81 -6.22 -2.16
N LYS A 549 24.62 -5.41 -1.44
CA LYS A 549 26.07 -5.30 -1.66
C LYS A 549 26.82 -6.64 -1.61
N PRO A 550 26.62 -7.56 -0.64
CA PRO A 550 27.32 -8.83 -0.65
C PRO A 550 26.89 -9.70 -1.85
N HIS A 551 25.61 -9.67 -2.23
CA HIS A 551 25.15 -10.39 -3.42
C HIS A 551 25.73 -9.80 -4.70
N THR A 552 25.72 -8.48 -4.89
CA THR A 552 26.22 -7.85 -6.11
C THR A 552 27.75 -7.91 -6.21
N ASN A 553 28.47 -7.75 -5.10
CA ASN A 553 29.94 -7.77 -5.09
C ASN A 553 30.48 -9.16 -5.39
N ALA A 554 29.81 -10.23 -4.94
CA ALA A 554 30.21 -11.61 -5.26
C ALA A 554 30.20 -11.92 -6.77
N PHE A 555 29.47 -11.13 -7.57
CA PHE A 555 29.37 -11.30 -9.02
C PHE A 555 29.97 -10.15 -9.82
N ALA A 556 30.34 -9.04 -9.18
CA ALA A 556 30.95 -7.88 -9.84
C ALA A 556 32.29 -8.22 -10.50
N ASP A 557 33.01 -9.22 -9.97
CA ASP A 557 34.30 -9.67 -10.47
C ASP A 557 34.19 -10.74 -11.58
N ASN A 558 32.98 -11.14 -11.99
CA ASN A 558 32.80 -12.07 -13.12
C ASN A 558 33.08 -11.36 -14.45
N VAL A 559 34.34 -11.37 -14.86
CA VAL A 559 34.79 -10.89 -16.17
C VAL A 559 34.33 -11.88 -17.25
N PRO A 560 33.75 -11.41 -18.38
CA PRO A 560 33.35 -12.28 -19.48
C PRO A 560 34.58 -12.98 -20.08
N ILE A 561 34.48 -14.30 -20.25
CA ILE A 561 35.53 -15.12 -20.85
C ILE A 561 35.23 -15.27 -22.33
N VAL A 562 36.11 -14.71 -23.17
CA VAL A 562 35.98 -14.68 -24.63
C VAL A 562 37.07 -15.54 -25.25
N LEU A 563 36.72 -16.35 -26.24
CA LEU A 563 37.67 -17.05 -27.09
C LEU A 563 38.29 -16.07 -28.09
N VAL A 564 39.62 -15.91 -28.05
CA VAL A 564 40.38 -15.01 -28.93
C VAL A 564 41.17 -15.83 -29.95
N ASP A 565 41.32 -15.35 -31.18
CA ASP A 565 42.07 -16.06 -32.21
C ASP A 565 43.56 -16.17 -31.80
N ASN A 566 44.12 -17.40 -31.81
CA ASN A 566 45.45 -17.82 -31.30
C ASN A 566 45.55 -18.09 -29.77
N THR A 567 44.53 -18.77 -29.22
CA THR A 567 44.48 -19.17 -27.81
C THR A 567 45.38 -20.38 -27.51
N SER A 568 46.04 -20.38 -26.34
CA SER A 568 46.82 -21.53 -25.83
C SER A 568 45.91 -22.68 -25.34
N LEU A 569 46.39 -23.93 -25.33
CA LEU A 569 45.59 -25.07 -24.85
C LEU A 569 45.10 -24.88 -23.40
N GLU A 570 45.91 -24.27 -22.53
CA GLU A 570 45.54 -23.98 -21.15
C GLU A 570 44.37 -22.98 -21.05
N GLN A 571 44.34 -21.96 -21.91
CA GLN A 571 43.24 -21.00 -21.97
C GLN A 571 41.95 -21.63 -22.51
N LEU A 572 42.06 -22.56 -23.47
CA LEU A 572 40.92 -23.34 -23.95
C LEU A 572 40.35 -24.21 -22.83
N ASP A 573 41.18 -24.81 -21.99
CA ASP A 573 40.72 -25.59 -20.84
C ASP A 573 39.99 -24.72 -19.80
N VAL A 574 40.40 -23.46 -19.62
CA VAL A 574 39.68 -22.49 -18.77
C VAL A 574 38.29 -22.15 -19.37
N ILE A 575 38.21 -21.96 -20.69
CA ILE A 575 36.93 -21.71 -21.38
C ILE A 575 35.99 -22.91 -21.25
N ILE A 576 36.51 -24.12 -21.45
CA ILE A 576 35.76 -25.37 -21.29
C ILE A 576 35.24 -25.48 -19.86
N ALA A 577 36.10 -25.31 -18.86
CA ALA A 577 35.71 -25.39 -17.46
C ALA A 577 34.64 -24.33 -17.09
N ALA A 578 34.79 -23.10 -17.59
CA ALA A 578 33.80 -22.04 -17.38
C ALA A 578 32.45 -22.35 -18.04
N ALA A 579 32.45 -22.88 -19.27
CA ALA A 579 31.25 -23.27 -19.99
C ALA A 579 30.50 -24.40 -19.26
N TYR A 580 31.19 -25.45 -18.80
CA TYR A 580 30.58 -26.48 -17.97
C TYR A 580 30.02 -25.92 -16.66
N LYS A 581 30.79 -25.05 -15.99
CA LYS A 581 30.38 -24.43 -14.72
C LYS A 581 29.07 -23.65 -14.88
N GLN A 582 28.95 -22.88 -15.96
CA GLN A 582 27.76 -22.10 -16.27
C GLN A 582 26.56 -22.96 -16.67
N VAL A 583 26.73 -23.82 -17.69
CA VAL A 583 25.62 -24.62 -18.26
C VAL A 583 25.07 -25.57 -17.21
N PHE A 584 25.91 -26.17 -16.37
CA PHE A 584 25.47 -27.12 -15.36
C PHE A 584 25.28 -26.51 -13.96
N GLY A 585 25.34 -25.17 -13.81
CA GLY A 585 24.95 -24.49 -12.57
C GLY A 585 25.78 -24.88 -11.34
N ASN A 586 27.11 -24.95 -11.49
CA ASN A 586 28.04 -25.47 -10.48
C ASN A 586 27.79 -26.93 -10.05
N ALA A 587 27.09 -27.76 -10.84
CA ALA A 587 27.05 -29.19 -10.58
C ALA A 587 28.43 -29.79 -10.91
N HIS A 588 29.20 -30.20 -9.89
CA HIS A 588 30.48 -30.88 -10.08
C HIS A 588 30.28 -32.16 -10.89
N LEU A 589 30.69 -32.16 -12.15
CA LEU A 589 30.63 -33.30 -13.07
C LEU A 589 31.90 -34.14 -12.93
N MET A 590 31.73 -35.46 -12.98
CA MET A 590 32.84 -36.40 -13.09
C MET A 590 33.42 -36.36 -14.50
N GLU A 591 34.69 -36.72 -14.68
CA GLU A 591 35.34 -36.72 -16.00
C GLU A 591 34.63 -37.61 -17.01
N SER A 592 34.08 -38.75 -16.58
CA SER A 592 33.30 -39.66 -17.43
C SER A 592 31.94 -39.10 -17.88
N GLU A 593 31.44 -38.07 -17.19
CA GLU A 593 30.16 -37.42 -17.52
C GLU A 593 30.33 -36.25 -18.50
N ARG A 594 31.57 -35.89 -18.86
CA ARG A 594 31.89 -34.80 -19.78
C ARG A 594 31.78 -35.25 -21.24
N CYS A 595 31.40 -34.33 -22.11
CA CYS A 595 31.29 -34.55 -23.55
C CYS A 595 32.66 -34.40 -24.23
N ALA A 596 33.50 -35.44 -24.19
CA ALA A 596 34.85 -35.43 -24.77
C ALA A 596 34.88 -35.08 -26.27
N ASP A 597 33.85 -35.49 -27.02
CA ASP A 597 33.72 -35.19 -28.46
C ASP A 597 33.58 -33.67 -28.71
N ALA A 598 32.80 -32.99 -27.88
CA ALA A 598 32.59 -31.55 -27.99
C ALA A 598 33.86 -30.78 -27.60
N GLU A 599 34.58 -31.25 -26.57
CA GLU A 599 35.85 -30.66 -26.14
C GLU A 599 36.92 -30.77 -27.22
N SER A 600 37.03 -31.94 -27.86
CA SER A 600 37.99 -32.17 -28.94
C SER A 600 37.72 -31.26 -30.14
N LYS A 601 36.44 -31.14 -30.55
CA LYS A 601 36.04 -30.24 -31.64
C LYS A 601 36.34 -28.76 -31.34
N LEU A 602 36.19 -28.34 -30.08
CA LEU A 602 36.52 -26.97 -29.67
C LEU A 602 38.03 -26.74 -29.67
N ARG A 603 38.82 -27.72 -29.20
CA ARG A 603 40.29 -27.67 -29.22
C ARG A 603 40.86 -27.62 -30.63
N ASP A 604 40.21 -28.32 -31.57
CA ASP A 604 40.55 -28.30 -32.98
C ASP A 604 40.06 -27.02 -33.70
N GLY A 605 39.28 -26.17 -33.02
CA GLY A 605 38.71 -24.94 -33.59
C GLY A 605 37.62 -25.18 -34.64
N GLN A 606 37.03 -26.38 -34.70
CA GLN A 606 35.98 -26.72 -35.66
C GLN A 606 34.61 -26.14 -35.30
N ILE A 607 34.40 -25.84 -34.02
CA ILE A 607 33.14 -25.31 -33.48
C ILE A 607 33.37 -24.01 -32.73
N THR A 608 32.36 -23.15 -32.71
CA THR A 608 32.37 -21.92 -31.91
C THR A 608 32.01 -22.22 -30.45
N VAL A 609 32.24 -21.26 -29.54
CA VAL A 609 31.82 -21.38 -28.13
C VAL A 609 30.30 -21.52 -28.03
N LEU A 610 29.55 -20.83 -28.88
CA LEU A 610 28.10 -20.99 -28.99
C LEU A 610 27.71 -22.41 -29.38
N ASP A 611 28.34 -22.97 -30.42
CA ASP A 611 28.04 -24.34 -30.86
C ASP A 611 28.46 -25.38 -29.81
N PHE A 612 29.52 -25.11 -29.05
CA PHE A 612 29.93 -25.91 -27.91
C PHE A 612 28.88 -25.88 -26.79
N VAL A 613 28.40 -24.69 -26.40
CA VAL A 613 27.31 -24.53 -25.43
C VAL A 613 26.02 -25.22 -25.91
N ARG A 614 25.71 -25.14 -27.21
CA ARG A 614 24.58 -25.85 -27.82
C ARG A 614 24.70 -27.36 -27.63
N GLN A 615 25.88 -27.94 -27.87
CA GLN A 615 26.12 -29.37 -27.66
C GLN A 615 26.03 -29.76 -26.18
N LEU A 616 26.52 -28.92 -25.26
CA LEU A 616 26.41 -29.17 -23.82
C LEU A 616 24.96 -29.16 -23.34
N ALA A 617 24.16 -28.16 -23.75
CA ALA A 617 22.76 -28.05 -23.37
C ALA A 617 21.91 -29.18 -23.95
N LYS A 618 22.22 -29.65 -25.18
CA LYS A 618 21.52 -30.78 -25.81
C LYS A 618 21.98 -32.15 -25.31
N SER A 619 23.00 -32.22 -24.45
CA SER A 619 23.49 -33.49 -23.94
C SER A 619 22.45 -34.24 -23.10
N ASP A 620 22.50 -35.57 -23.15
CA ASP A 620 21.67 -36.43 -22.30
C ASP A 620 21.89 -36.12 -20.80
N ARG A 621 23.09 -35.68 -20.44
CA ARG A 621 23.39 -35.29 -19.06
C ARG A 621 22.61 -34.06 -18.63
N TYR A 622 22.52 -33.03 -19.46
CA TYR A 622 21.72 -31.84 -19.16
C TYR A 622 20.23 -32.21 -19.04
N ARG A 623 19.74 -33.05 -19.96
CA ARG A 623 18.37 -33.57 -19.96
C ARG A 623 18.01 -34.30 -18.66
N THR A 624 18.84 -35.24 -18.21
CA THR A 624 18.58 -36.02 -16.98
C THR A 624 18.59 -35.17 -15.70
N LEU A 625 19.38 -34.08 -15.67
CA LEU A 625 19.49 -33.20 -14.51
C LEU A 625 18.36 -32.18 -14.43
N PHE A 626 18.05 -31.51 -15.54
CA PHE A 626 17.21 -30.32 -15.52
C PHE A 626 15.86 -30.49 -16.21
N PHE A 627 15.67 -31.51 -17.05
CA PHE A 627 14.40 -31.75 -17.73
C PHE A 627 13.60 -32.88 -17.08
N GLU A 628 14.20 -34.04 -16.85
CA GLU A 628 13.45 -35.23 -16.38
C GLU A 628 13.01 -35.16 -14.91
N ARG A 629 13.78 -34.45 -14.08
CA ARG A 629 13.55 -34.38 -12.62
C ARG A 629 12.74 -33.16 -12.17
N VAL A 630 12.46 -32.25 -13.09
CA VAL A 630 12.06 -30.87 -12.80
C VAL A 630 10.78 -30.55 -13.57
N SER A 631 9.94 -29.65 -13.04
CA SER A 631 8.74 -29.20 -13.75
C SER A 631 9.11 -28.35 -14.97
N ASN A 632 8.24 -28.31 -15.99
CA ASN A 632 8.49 -27.52 -17.20
C ASN A 632 8.76 -26.03 -16.91
N LEU A 633 8.06 -25.45 -15.94
CA LEU A 633 8.29 -24.06 -15.50
C LEU A 633 9.69 -23.88 -14.95
N ARG A 634 10.09 -24.75 -14.03
CA ARG A 634 11.40 -24.68 -13.40
C ARG A 634 12.53 -24.98 -14.40
N PHE A 635 12.28 -25.84 -15.38
CA PHE A 635 13.19 -26.08 -16.50
C PHE A 635 13.43 -24.81 -17.32
N ILE A 636 12.36 -24.08 -17.67
CA ILE A 636 12.43 -22.80 -18.38
C ILE A 636 13.21 -21.76 -17.57
N GLU A 637 12.92 -21.62 -16.27
CA GLU A 637 13.67 -20.71 -15.39
C GLU A 637 15.17 -21.00 -15.35
N LEU A 638 15.53 -22.28 -15.30
CA LEU A 638 16.92 -22.72 -15.31
C LEU A 638 17.58 -22.45 -16.67
N ASN A 639 16.88 -22.63 -17.79
CA ASN A 639 17.42 -22.28 -19.10
C ASN A 639 17.69 -20.77 -19.22
N PHE A 640 16.80 -19.91 -18.72
CA PHE A 640 17.05 -18.46 -18.64
C PHE A 640 18.30 -18.16 -17.82
N LYS A 641 18.53 -18.90 -16.73
CA LYS A 641 19.73 -18.76 -15.91
C LYS A 641 21.00 -19.26 -16.60
N HIS A 642 20.99 -20.47 -17.16
CA HIS A 642 22.17 -21.12 -17.73
C HIS A 642 22.60 -20.50 -19.06
N LEU A 643 21.64 -20.24 -19.95
CA LEU A 643 21.91 -19.79 -21.32
C LEU A 643 21.89 -18.26 -21.47
N LEU A 644 20.94 -17.57 -20.84
CA LEU A 644 20.81 -16.11 -20.95
C LEU A 644 21.41 -15.34 -19.75
N GLY A 645 21.74 -16.03 -18.65
CA GLY A 645 22.34 -15.42 -17.48
C GLY A 645 21.41 -14.52 -16.67
N ARG A 646 20.09 -14.63 -16.84
CA ARG A 646 19.08 -13.80 -16.16
C ARG A 646 17.87 -14.62 -15.70
N SER A 647 16.95 -14.00 -14.97
CA SER A 647 15.63 -14.59 -14.74
C SER A 647 14.65 -14.20 -15.86
N PRO A 648 13.53 -14.93 -16.04
CA PRO A 648 12.42 -14.44 -16.85
C PRO A 648 11.88 -13.12 -16.27
N GLU A 649 11.47 -12.20 -17.14
CA GLU A 649 10.98 -10.87 -16.74
C GLU A 649 9.46 -10.77 -16.76
N THR A 650 8.81 -11.52 -17.65
CA THR A 650 7.36 -11.44 -17.88
C THR A 650 6.78 -12.84 -18.06
N SER A 651 5.55 -13.04 -17.59
CA SER A 651 4.79 -14.29 -17.77
C SER A 651 4.58 -14.67 -19.25
N ALA A 652 4.62 -13.70 -20.16
CA ALA A 652 4.58 -13.91 -21.60
C ALA A 652 5.78 -14.71 -22.11
N GLU A 653 7.02 -14.39 -21.69
CA GLU A 653 8.23 -15.14 -22.10
C GLU A 653 8.10 -16.61 -21.71
N ILE A 654 7.64 -16.87 -20.48
CA ILE A 654 7.42 -18.23 -19.97
C ILE A 654 6.34 -18.95 -20.79
N SER A 655 5.26 -18.25 -21.13
CA SER A 655 4.16 -18.83 -21.91
C SER A 655 4.59 -19.20 -23.33
N GLU A 656 5.43 -18.39 -23.96
CA GLU A 656 6.01 -18.65 -25.28
C GLU A 656 6.90 -19.90 -25.25
N HIS A 657 7.80 -19.98 -24.26
CA HIS A 657 8.69 -21.12 -24.07
C HIS A 657 7.96 -22.43 -23.72
N ILE A 658 6.87 -22.36 -22.94
CA ILE A 658 6.00 -23.54 -22.73
C ILE A 658 5.40 -24.02 -24.06
N GLN A 659 5.00 -23.11 -24.95
CA GLN A 659 4.44 -23.47 -26.25
C GLN A 659 5.50 -24.09 -27.17
N ILE A 660 6.71 -23.52 -27.18
CA ILE A 660 7.84 -24.07 -27.95
C ILE A 660 8.18 -25.46 -27.45
N LEU A 661 8.29 -25.65 -26.13
CA LEU A 661 8.54 -26.96 -25.52
C LEU A 661 7.44 -27.97 -25.87
N ALA A 662 6.17 -27.55 -25.86
CA ALA A 662 5.04 -28.42 -26.20
C ALA A 662 5.02 -28.81 -27.69
N ALA A 663 5.45 -27.92 -28.59
CA ALA A 663 5.41 -28.14 -30.04
C ALA A 663 6.67 -28.83 -30.59
N GLY A 664 7.85 -28.37 -30.17
CA GLY A 664 9.16 -28.79 -30.70
C GLY A 664 9.98 -29.66 -29.75
N GLY A 665 9.53 -29.86 -28.51
CA GLY A 665 10.23 -30.67 -27.52
C GLY A 665 11.48 -29.98 -26.95
N PHE A 666 12.33 -30.79 -26.32
CA PHE A 666 13.47 -30.33 -25.52
C PHE A 666 14.55 -29.60 -26.35
N GLU A 667 14.92 -30.13 -27.51
CA GLU A 667 15.99 -29.53 -28.33
C GLU A 667 15.58 -28.20 -28.97
N ALA A 668 14.33 -28.11 -29.45
CA ALA A 668 13.80 -26.89 -30.04
C ALA A 668 13.72 -25.75 -29.02
N GLU A 669 13.40 -26.07 -27.77
CA GLU A 669 13.39 -25.11 -26.67
C GLU A 669 14.79 -24.54 -26.40
N ILE A 670 15.84 -25.38 -26.44
CA ILE A 670 17.23 -24.92 -26.27
C ILE A 670 17.67 -24.03 -27.42
N ASP A 671 17.37 -24.44 -28.66
CA ASP A 671 17.72 -23.66 -29.86
C ASP A 671 17.03 -22.29 -29.84
N ALA A 672 15.79 -22.20 -29.35
CA ALA A 672 15.07 -20.93 -29.23
C ALA A 672 15.82 -19.89 -28.35
N TYR A 673 16.53 -20.31 -27.30
CA TYR A 673 17.34 -19.40 -26.49
C TYR A 673 18.63 -18.99 -27.21
N LEU A 674 19.33 -19.95 -27.80
CA LEU A 674 20.65 -19.72 -28.41
C LEU A 674 20.56 -18.94 -29.72
N ASP A 675 19.48 -19.13 -30.47
CA ASP A 675 19.22 -18.44 -31.73
C ASP A 675 18.50 -17.09 -31.50
N SER A 676 18.26 -16.71 -30.24
CA SER A 676 17.62 -15.43 -29.91
C SER A 676 18.53 -14.23 -30.18
N ASP A 677 17.94 -13.13 -30.67
CA ASP A 677 18.64 -11.85 -30.86
C ASP A 677 19.28 -11.33 -29.56
N GLU A 678 18.69 -11.66 -28.41
CA GLU A 678 19.22 -11.29 -27.11
C GLU A 678 20.55 -11.97 -26.83
N TYR A 679 20.65 -13.28 -27.08
CA TYR A 679 21.88 -14.04 -26.89
C TYR A 679 23.01 -13.48 -27.76
N PHE A 680 22.74 -13.26 -29.06
CA PHE A 680 23.72 -12.71 -29.99
C PHE A 680 24.21 -11.31 -29.59
N LYS A 681 23.32 -10.43 -29.14
CA LYS A 681 23.70 -9.07 -28.70
C LYS A 681 24.57 -9.06 -27.46
N THR A 682 24.40 -10.05 -26.57
CA THR A 682 25.09 -10.05 -25.27
C THR A 682 26.36 -10.88 -25.24
N PHE A 683 26.36 -12.04 -25.88
CA PHE A 683 27.49 -12.99 -25.83
C PHE A 683 28.18 -13.13 -27.19
N GLY A 684 27.44 -12.99 -28.29
CA GLY A 684 27.94 -13.31 -29.62
C GLY A 684 28.27 -14.79 -29.75
N THR A 685 29.22 -15.14 -30.63
CA THR A 685 29.58 -16.54 -30.91
C THR A 685 30.78 -17.06 -30.11
N ALA A 686 31.58 -16.16 -29.53
CA ALA A 686 32.88 -16.47 -28.92
C ALA A 686 32.91 -16.32 -27.38
N THR A 687 31.87 -15.77 -26.77
CA THR A 687 31.83 -15.53 -25.32
C THR A 687 31.04 -16.62 -24.61
N VAL A 688 31.58 -17.14 -23.51
CA VAL A 688 30.85 -18.07 -22.65
C VAL A 688 29.72 -17.32 -21.95
N PRO A 689 28.49 -17.86 -21.88
CA PRO A 689 27.41 -17.24 -21.11
C PRO A 689 27.84 -17.03 -19.66
N TYR A 690 27.45 -15.90 -19.10
CA TYR A 690 27.74 -15.57 -17.71
C TYR A 690 26.51 -14.97 -17.06
N TYR A 691 26.42 -15.12 -15.74
CA TYR A 691 25.32 -14.57 -14.98
C TYR A 691 25.38 -13.04 -14.97
N ARG A 692 24.32 -12.39 -15.45
CA ARG A 692 24.16 -10.93 -15.56
C ARG A 692 22.95 -10.36 -14.83
N GLY A 693 22.08 -11.22 -14.28
CA GLY A 693 20.86 -10.83 -13.57
C GLY A 693 21.11 -9.99 -12.31
N TYR A 694 22.35 -9.95 -11.80
CA TYR A 694 22.75 -9.16 -10.63
C TYR A 694 22.89 -7.65 -10.89
N GLN A 695 22.62 -7.16 -12.11
CA GLN A 695 22.63 -5.74 -12.44
C GLN A 695 21.29 -5.31 -13.05
N THR A 696 20.84 -4.10 -12.72
CA THR A 696 19.68 -3.49 -13.38
C THR A 696 20.06 -2.98 -14.76
N GLN A 697 19.29 -3.36 -15.78
CA GLN A 697 19.50 -2.92 -17.16
C GLN A 697 18.48 -1.83 -17.53
N VAL A 698 18.93 -0.84 -18.31
CA VAL A 698 18.06 0.23 -18.80
C VAL A 698 16.98 -0.36 -19.71
N GLY A 699 15.71 -0.06 -19.43
CA GLY A 699 14.57 -0.53 -20.22
C GLY A 699 14.03 -1.92 -19.83
N LYS A 700 14.62 -2.57 -18.82
CA LYS A 700 14.14 -3.86 -18.28
C LYS A 700 13.36 -3.69 -16.98
N LYS A 701 12.49 -4.64 -16.66
CA LYS A 701 11.70 -4.59 -15.42
C LYS A 701 12.59 -4.83 -14.20
N ILE A 702 12.35 -4.08 -13.12
CA ILE A 702 13.04 -4.25 -11.82
C ILE A 702 12.73 -5.63 -11.21
N SER A 703 11.57 -6.21 -11.50
CA SER A 703 11.18 -7.54 -11.03
C SER A 703 12.17 -8.63 -11.47
N GLY A 704 12.69 -8.56 -12.71
CA GLY A 704 13.69 -9.50 -13.20
C GLY A 704 14.97 -9.46 -12.36
N PHE A 705 15.45 -8.25 -12.02
CA PHE A 705 16.59 -8.10 -11.11
C PHE A 705 16.33 -8.73 -9.73
N LEU A 706 15.15 -8.51 -9.14
CA LEU A 706 14.79 -9.08 -7.84
C LEU A 706 14.65 -10.61 -7.87
N ASN A 707 14.01 -11.14 -8.89
CA ASN A 707 13.80 -12.58 -9.08
C ASN A 707 15.11 -13.32 -9.34
N SER A 708 16.09 -12.64 -9.95
CA SER A 708 17.42 -13.20 -10.21
C SER A 708 18.11 -13.70 -8.92
N PHE A 709 17.97 -12.98 -7.80
CA PHE A 709 18.56 -13.37 -6.51
C PHE A 709 17.94 -14.65 -5.91
N GLN A 710 16.77 -15.05 -6.38
CA GLN A 710 16.15 -16.31 -5.96
C GLN A 710 16.68 -17.50 -6.75
N LEU A 711 16.98 -17.30 -8.04
CA LEU A 711 17.61 -18.31 -8.89
C LEU A 711 19.08 -18.53 -8.54
N LEU A 712 19.78 -17.51 -8.06
CA LEU A 712 21.18 -17.58 -7.69
C LEU A 712 21.45 -16.82 -6.38
N ARG A 713 21.57 -17.56 -5.27
CA ARG A 713 21.79 -16.98 -3.94
C ARG A 713 23.24 -16.56 -3.66
N GLY A 714 24.22 -17.19 -4.35
CA GLY A 714 25.64 -16.88 -4.19
C GLY A 714 26.50 -17.56 -5.24
N ALA A 715 27.74 -17.10 -5.42
CA ALA A 715 28.65 -17.55 -6.47
C ALA A 715 29.01 -19.05 -6.39
N SER A 716 29.02 -19.60 -5.17
CA SER A 716 29.29 -21.01 -4.89
C SER A 716 28.03 -21.87 -4.76
N SER A 717 26.84 -21.29 -4.95
CA SER A 717 25.58 -22.04 -4.86
C SER A 717 25.49 -23.03 -6.01
N SER A 718 25.12 -24.27 -5.71
CA SER A 718 24.73 -25.25 -6.72
C SER A 718 23.23 -25.19 -6.97
N ASP A 719 22.77 -25.53 -8.18
CA ASP A 719 21.33 -25.65 -8.45
C ASP A 719 20.67 -26.84 -7.75
N LYS A 720 21.47 -27.80 -7.26
CA LYS A 720 21.00 -28.95 -6.46
C LYS A 720 20.67 -28.59 -5.02
N SER A 721 21.27 -27.54 -4.45
CA SER A 721 21.18 -27.20 -3.03
C SER A 721 20.02 -26.27 -2.67
N ILE A 722 19.23 -25.81 -3.64
CA ILE A 722 18.14 -24.87 -3.40
C ILE A 722 16.84 -25.66 -3.13
N SER A 723 16.13 -25.32 -2.05
CA SER A 723 14.92 -26.03 -1.61
C SER A 723 13.71 -25.79 -2.52
N SER A 724 12.82 -26.78 -2.59
CA SER A 724 11.63 -26.75 -3.46
C SER A 724 10.66 -25.61 -3.16
N ASP A 725 10.61 -25.15 -1.91
CA ASP A 725 9.66 -24.12 -1.48
C ASP A 725 10.06 -22.72 -1.96
N VAL A 726 11.35 -22.48 -2.18
CA VAL A 726 11.85 -21.23 -2.75
C VAL A 726 11.37 -21.07 -4.19
N TYR A 727 11.26 -22.17 -4.95
CA TYR A 727 10.78 -22.12 -6.34
C TYR A 727 9.29 -21.83 -6.45
N LYS A 728 8.47 -22.41 -5.57
CA LYS A 728 7.03 -22.11 -5.53
C LYS A 728 6.74 -20.63 -5.29
N GLN A 729 7.59 -19.95 -4.52
CA GLN A 729 7.50 -18.52 -4.29
C GLN A 729 7.85 -17.71 -5.54
N LEU A 730 8.83 -18.17 -6.32
CA LEU A 730 9.23 -17.54 -7.58
C LEU A 730 8.15 -17.72 -8.65
N ASP A 731 7.64 -18.95 -8.82
CA ASP A 731 6.52 -19.28 -9.71
C ASP A 731 5.30 -18.40 -9.42
N GLY A 732 4.93 -18.28 -8.13
CA GLY A 732 3.81 -17.45 -7.70
C GLY A 732 4.02 -15.96 -7.96
N ALA A 733 5.24 -15.47 -7.81
CA ALA A 733 5.60 -14.07 -8.10
C ALA A 733 5.54 -13.76 -9.60
N LEU A 734 6.09 -14.65 -10.44
CA LEU A 734 6.09 -14.50 -11.90
C LEU A 734 4.69 -14.56 -12.51
N LEU A 735 3.83 -15.46 -12.01
CA LEU A 735 2.45 -15.57 -12.48
C LEU A 735 1.54 -14.44 -11.94
N GLY A 736 1.88 -13.88 -10.78
CA GLY A 736 1.13 -12.81 -10.14
C GLY A 736 1.58 -11.39 -10.48
N ASP A 737 2.63 -11.22 -11.30
CA ASP A 737 3.31 -9.93 -11.52
C ASP A 737 3.72 -9.21 -10.20
N PHE A 738 3.99 -9.98 -9.15
CA PHE A 738 4.51 -9.48 -7.87
C PHE A 738 6.02 -9.68 -7.80
N TYR A 739 6.72 -8.88 -6.99
CA TYR A 739 8.14 -9.07 -6.73
C TYR A 739 8.35 -9.72 -5.37
N ASN A 740 9.32 -10.64 -5.31
CA ASN A 740 9.73 -11.21 -4.04
C ASN A 740 10.79 -10.32 -3.35
N PRO A 741 10.72 -10.16 -2.02
CA PRO A 741 11.75 -9.44 -1.28
C PRO A 741 13.07 -10.21 -1.29
N ILE A 742 14.19 -9.48 -1.35
CA ILE A 742 15.53 -10.06 -1.24
C ILE A 742 15.69 -10.59 0.19
N THR A 743 15.78 -11.91 0.33
CA THR A 743 16.01 -12.58 1.62
C THR A 743 17.46 -12.44 2.05
N GLU A 744 17.72 -12.02 3.28
CA GLU A 744 19.07 -11.95 3.84
C GLU A 744 19.78 -13.32 3.81
N LEU A 745 21.04 -13.36 3.34
CA LEU A 745 21.89 -14.56 3.32
C LEU A 745 22.03 -15.23 4.70
N SER A 746 21.97 -14.44 5.79
CA SER A 746 22.10 -14.92 7.18
C SER A 746 20.86 -15.65 7.72
N LYS A 747 19.73 -15.63 6.99
CA LYS A 747 18.48 -16.31 7.37
C LYS A 747 18.16 -17.52 6.49
N ALA A 748 19.10 -17.96 5.65
CA ALA A 748 18.96 -19.28 5.02
C ALA A 748 18.97 -20.35 6.14
N PRO A 749 18.07 -21.35 6.12
CA PRO A 749 18.19 -22.46 7.04
C PRO A 749 19.57 -23.09 6.84
N GLU A 750 20.32 -23.28 7.93
CA GLU A 750 21.50 -24.14 7.90
C GLU A 750 21.09 -25.47 7.26
N ALA A 751 21.72 -25.79 6.14
CA ALA A 751 21.39 -26.94 5.29
C ALA A 751 21.74 -28.27 5.98
#